data_AF-A0A813JWR9-F1
#
_entry.id   AF-A0A813JWR9-F1
#
_cell.length_a   1.000
_cell.length_b   1.000
_cell.length_c   1.000
_cell.angle_alpha   90.00
_cell.angle_beta   90.00
_cell.angle_gamma   90.00
#
_symmetry.space_group_name_H-M   'P 1'
#
loop_
_entity.id
_entity.type
_entity.pdbx_description
1 polymer ?
#
loop_
_entity_poly.entity_id
_entity_poly.type
_entity_poly.pdbx_seq_one_letter_code
_entity_poly.pdbx_strand_id
1 'polypeptide(L)'
;MAVASQPTGGRRRAVFVALGSRGDVQPLALLASALAERGSEDTKLPGDPLIQVALVAHAELETVLRADGALRGGVEFRPLPLPCFLADAAAEDGNKSAADSCAVPCVLDLGGKRREEWVAAVLMSRDADMLVGNLFAMPVVYHLAERLGVPWFCASPSLVPYSAPPGFREGFEMDFPDLYRALCRRDEGLDGESASGSGVLSWRSVEAWLWPIFTENHALLREELLGLPPVPGYDEADQLDLASLRPGHFLLGLHRPLLDDKSLSALPPESEVCGAWLPPDDPAAALPPELESYLADCSGAPPLYVGFGSMGAAGLVPDGQGLLSTIIDAAKWMKRGAVVMAHLVEGVEGPGGGVRKAVFERLPPADGSGLWPGILLCRLNLPHSRLLPHCSSAIHHGGIGTVVACLSAGLPQLVVPLAYDQPFWGQRLQDLGVGESLALEEVSVLSLAKSLQRLLGDDRVRSAARGLGAGLRRNEEGDEEVRPAEGTAAALQLLAGAVSSAATLTRRPRPPKGWPLKPPRQVPLHKGDAAPLVWARCAGEVQYVHSEVAEKACYGDLAALRPGGLVVDAGMNLGLFSLHLAQACTAQKGEGGLLCLGFEPAAETYSLALRNLRQHGVQVVDHGNSLDGLEPGLLEADGVVVHCFQLALGAEEGEAEFCYLPHLSSNSTMARHRSEKDHLRKSGAFETRLEPFFFAEERVERVRCVRLGDVLSRLGETTSVRLLKVDVEGAEVDVLAGILTSQWPRIEGLAVEVHSSAALRTVIALLHERLPQGPHASSSGVGGGAARVLAEPQKDLPDHWMLYAGSVPRRSSTGSSAADVADERNEWAQRSMRASAE
;
A
#
# COMPACT_ATOMS: atom_id res chain seq x y z
N MET A 1 -37.44 13.41 -28.95
CA MET A 1 -38.29 12.88 -27.87
C MET A 1 -37.49 11.84 -27.12
N ALA A 2 -36.93 12.23 -25.97
CA ALA A 2 -36.19 11.32 -25.10
C ALA A 2 -37.20 10.41 -24.40
N VAL A 3 -37.13 9.11 -24.67
CA VAL A 3 -37.84 8.12 -23.87
C VAL A 3 -37.11 8.06 -22.53
N ALA A 4 -37.72 8.65 -21.50
CA ALA A 4 -37.31 8.44 -20.12
C ALA A 4 -37.38 6.93 -19.84
N SER A 5 -36.22 6.30 -19.68
CA SER A 5 -36.13 4.92 -19.21
C SER A 5 -36.76 4.86 -17.83
N GLN A 6 -37.87 4.12 -17.71
CA GLN A 6 -38.44 3.78 -16.40
C GLN A 6 -37.37 3.09 -15.54
N PRO A 7 -37.31 3.37 -14.23
CA PRO A 7 -36.40 2.68 -13.33
C PRO A 7 -36.82 1.21 -13.25
N THR A 8 -36.03 0.33 -13.84
CA THR A 8 -36.18 -1.11 -13.68
C THR A 8 -36.06 -1.45 -12.20
N GLY A 9 -37.11 -2.05 -11.61
CA GLY A 9 -37.18 -2.45 -10.20
C GLY A 9 -36.19 -3.56 -9.83
N GLY A 10 -34.90 -3.25 -9.82
CA GLY A 10 -33.84 -4.09 -9.27
C GLY A 10 -33.66 -3.87 -7.76
N ARG A 11 -33.21 -4.91 -7.06
CA ARG A 11 -32.77 -4.81 -5.66
C ARG A 11 -31.61 -3.80 -5.55
N ARG A 12 -31.68 -2.88 -4.59
CA ARG A 12 -30.65 -1.88 -4.28
C ARG A 12 -29.52 -2.53 -3.49
N ARG A 13 -28.28 -2.08 -3.65
CA ARG A 13 -27.10 -2.71 -3.04
C ARG A 13 -26.35 -1.78 -2.10
N ALA A 14 -26.30 -2.12 -0.82
CA ALA A 14 -25.42 -1.49 0.17
C ALA A 14 -24.13 -2.30 0.27
N VAL A 15 -22.98 -1.66 0.02
CA VAL A 15 -21.67 -2.32 0.12
C VAL A 15 -20.88 -1.73 1.27
N PHE A 16 -20.55 -2.57 2.24
CA PHE A 16 -19.66 -2.25 3.34
C PHE A 16 -18.23 -2.63 2.94
N VAL A 17 -17.27 -1.74 3.14
CA VAL A 17 -15.84 -1.96 2.88
C VAL A 17 -15.10 -1.77 4.19
N ALA A 18 -14.49 -2.83 4.70
CA ALA A 18 -13.83 -2.82 6.00
C ALA A 18 -12.41 -3.39 5.87
N LEU A 19 -11.41 -2.54 6.12
CA LEU A 19 -9.99 -2.93 6.13
C LEU A 19 -9.45 -2.94 7.56
N GLY A 20 -8.46 -3.77 7.85
CA GLY A 20 -7.83 -3.88 9.16
C GLY A 20 -8.13 -5.19 9.89
N SER A 21 -7.88 -5.17 11.20
CA SER A 21 -7.99 -6.35 12.05
C SER A 21 -9.45 -6.72 12.32
N ARG A 22 -9.67 -7.83 13.05
CA ARG A 22 -11.01 -8.21 13.51
C ARG A 22 -11.73 -7.08 14.25
N GLY A 23 -11.01 -6.29 15.07
CA GLY A 23 -11.61 -5.18 15.82
C GLY A 23 -12.16 -4.06 14.92
N ASP A 24 -11.61 -3.92 13.72
CA ASP A 24 -11.98 -2.89 12.75
C ASP A 24 -13.11 -3.36 11.83
N VAL A 25 -13.16 -4.67 11.56
CA VAL A 25 -14.10 -5.30 10.61
C VAL A 25 -15.37 -5.83 11.28
N GLN A 26 -15.26 -6.42 12.47
CA GLN A 26 -16.39 -7.04 13.18
C GLN A 26 -17.55 -6.06 13.43
N PRO A 27 -17.31 -4.80 13.86
CA PRO A 27 -18.39 -3.84 14.07
C PRO A 27 -19.16 -3.48 12.78
N LEU A 28 -18.47 -3.44 11.63
CA LEU A 28 -19.11 -3.20 10.33
C LEU A 28 -19.86 -4.43 9.84
N ALA A 29 -19.35 -5.64 10.11
CA ALA A 29 -20.07 -6.87 9.82
C ALA A 29 -21.41 -6.94 10.58
N LEU A 30 -21.43 -6.49 11.84
CA LEU A 30 -22.65 -6.39 12.64
C LEU A 30 -23.66 -5.41 12.05
N LEU A 31 -23.21 -4.20 11.67
CA LEU A 31 -24.07 -3.22 11.00
C LEU A 31 -24.60 -3.74 9.66
N ALA A 32 -23.76 -4.39 8.86
CA ALA A 32 -24.15 -5.00 7.59
C ALA A 32 -25.22 -6.08 7.79
N SER A 33 -25.01 -6.98 8.77
CA SER A 33 -25.98 -8.02 9.13
C SER A 33 -27.30 -7.42 9.62
N ALA A 34 -27.26 -6.43 10.50
CA ALA A 34 -28.46 -5.78 11.01
C ALA A 34 -29.22 -4.99 9.93
N LEU A 35 -28.51 -4.40 8.95
CA LEU A 35 -29.15 -3.78 7.79
C LEU A 35 -29.79 -4.81 6.85
N ALA A 36 -29.15 -5.97 6.65
CA ALA A 36 -29.67 -7.04 5.81
C ALA A 36 -30.95 -7.68 6.39
N GLU A 37 -31.09 -7.68 7.71
CA GLU A 37 -32.24 -8.25 8.42
C GLU A 37 -33.44 -7.30 8.54
N ARG A 38 -33.27 -6.01 8.24
CA ARG A 38 -34.37 -5.04 8.19
C ARG A 38 -35.32 -5.40 7.04
N GLY A 39 -36.51 -5.87 7.39
CA GLY A 39 -37.54 -6.29 6.44
C GLY A 39 -37.75 -7.80 6.36
N SER A 40 -37.04 -8.59 7.19
CA SER A 40 -37.45 -9.95 7.51
C SER A 40 -38.76 -9.94 8.33
N GLU A 41 -39.65 -10.91 8.12
CA GLU A 41 -40.91 -11.03 8.88
C GLU A 41 -40.66 -11.08 10.41
N ASP A 42 -39.46 -11.50 10.83
CA ASP A 42 -39.09 -11.72 12.24
C ASP A 42 -38.66 -10.45 13.02
N THR A 43 -38.28 -9.34 12.37
CA THR A 43 -37.59 -8.23 13.07
C THR A 43 -38.47 -7.04 13.48
N LYS A 44 -39.77 -7.02 13.15
CA LYS A 44 -40.75 -5.92 13.39
C LYS A 44 -40.29 -4.49 13.01
N LEU A 45 -39.12 -4.33 12.40
CA LEU A 45 -38.59 -3.07 11.89
C LEU A 45 -39.13 -2.85 10.46
N PRO A 46 -39.66 -1.65 10.12
CA PRO A 46 -40.04 -1.35 8.75
C PRO A 46 -38.79 -1.41 7.86
N GLY A 47 -38.69 -2.44 7.02
CA GLY A 47 -37.59 -2.64 6.09
C GLY A 47 -38.06 -2.63 4.64
N ASP A 48 -37.16 -2.27 3.73
CA ASP A 48 -37.36 -2.42 2.30
C ASP A 48 -36.73 -3.76 1.86
N PRO A 49 -37.53 -4.80 1.53
CA PRO A 49 -37.04 -6.12 1.14
C PRO A 49 -36.22 -6.12 -0.17
N LEU A 50 -36.05 -4.94 -0.78
CA LEU A 50 -35.25 -4.72 -1.97
C LEU A 50 -33.78 -4.39 -1.67
N ILE A 51 -33.33 -4.28 -0.42
CA ILE A 51 -31.91 -4.00 -0.09
C ILE A 51 -31.11 -5.32 -0.02
N GLN A 52 -30.07 -5.44 -0.84
CA GLN A 52 -29.02 -6.44 -0.72
C GLN A 52 -27.80 -5.83 -0.06
N VAL A 53 -27.18 -6.57 0.86
CA VAL A 53 -26.00 -6.11 1.59
C VAL A 53 -24.81 -6.99 1.25
N ALA A 54 -23.67 -6.35 0.99
CA ALA A 54 -22.38 -7.03 0.81
C ALA A 54 -21.34 -6.47 1.78
N LEU A 55 -20.41 -7.31 2.21
CA LEU A 55 -19.24 -6.94 3.02
C LEU A 55 -17.97 -7.32 2.27
N VAL A 56 -17.14 -6.32 1.97
CA VAL A 56 -15.80 -6.44 1.40
C VAL A 56 -14.79 -6.33 2.55
N ALA A 57 -14.09 -7.41 2.86
CA ALA A 57 -13.11 -7.49 3.96
C ALA A 57 -12.08 -8.61 3.75
N HIS A 58 -11.01 -8.64 4.54
CA HIS A 58 -9.95 -9.66 4.44
C HIS A 58 -10.49 -11.09 4.55
N ALA A 59 -10.10 -11.96 3.61
CA ALA A 59 -10.59 -13.33 3.50
C ALA A 59 -10.46 -14.15 4.79
N GLU A 60 -9.37 -13.96 5.53
CA GLU A 60 -9.08 -14.69 6.77
C GLU A 60 -10.09 -14.43 7.90
N LEU A 61 -10.82 -13.31 7.84
CA LEU A 61 -11.77 -12.92 8.87
C LEU A 61 -13.15 -13.57 8.69
N GLU A 62 -13.47 -14.14 7.53
CA GLU A 62 -14.83 -14.65 7.26
C GLU A 62 -15.27 -15.71 8.29
N THR A 63 -14.44 -16.73 8.49
CA THR A 63 -14.76 -17.86 9.38
C THR A 63 -15.03 -17.40 10.80
N VAL A 64 -14.21 -16.48 11.33
CA VAL A 64 -14.35 -16.00 12.71
C VAL A 64 -15.57 -15.09 12.87
N LEU A 65 -15.85 -14.22 11.89
CA LEU A 65 -17.03 -13.35 11.89
C LEU A 65 -18.35 -14.11 11.76
N ARG A 66 -18.35 -15.26 11.06
CA ARG A 66 -19.53 -16.14 11.04
C ARG A 66 -19.70 -16.90 12.35
N ALA A 67 -18.60 -17.38 12.93
CA ALA A 67 -18.62 -18.17 14.16
C ALA A 67 -19.10 -17.36 15.38
N ASP A 68 -18.80 -16.06 15.44
CA ASP A 68 -19.23 -15.18 16.53
C ASP A 68 -20.59 -14.49 16.29
N GLY A 69 -21.26 -14.78 15.17
CA GLY A 69 -22.56 -14.23 14.83
C GLY A 69 -22.55 -12.77 14.32
N ALA A 70 -21.37 -12.17 14.11
CA ALA A 70 -21.25 -10.83 13.53
C ALA A 70 -21.64 -10.79 12.05
N LEU A 71 -21.26 -11.81 11.27
CA LEU A 71 -21.59 -11.95 9.86
C LEU A 71 -22.65 -13.04 9.64
N ARG A 72 -23.89 -12.62 9.36
CA ARG A 72 -25.06 -13.50 9.22
C ARG A 72 -25.38 -13.82 7.76
N GLY A 73 -26.26 -14.81 7.54
CA GLY A 73 -26.54 -15.37 6.21
C GLY A 73 -27.13 -14.40 5.17
N GLY A 74 -27.66 -13.25 5.59
CA GLY A 74 -28.21 -12.22 4.70
C GLY A 74 -27.18 -11.33 4.00
N VAL A 75 -25.89 -11.45 4.35
CA VAL A 75 -24.81 -10.60 3.82
C VAL A 75 -23.93 -11.39 2.85
N GLU A 76 -23.75 -10.86 1.64
CA GLU A 76 -22.80 -11.37 0.65
C GLU A 76 -21.35 -11.02 1.07
N PHE A 77 -20.52 -12.01 1.38
CA PHE A 77 -19.11 -11.77 1.71
C PHE A 77 -18.24 -11.74 0.44
N ARG A 78 -17.42 -10.70 0.30
CA ARG A 78 -16.53 -10.46 -0.85
C ARG A 78 -15.07 -10.41 -0.35
N PRO A 79 -14.32 -11.52 -0.44
CA PRO A 79 -13.02 -11.66 0.21
C PRO A 79 -11.95 -10.82 -0.48
N LEU A 80 -11.32 -9.90 0.26
CA LEU A 80 -10.10 -9.25 -0.16
C LEU A 80 -8.92 -10.22 -0.07
N PRO A 81 -7.97 -10.11 -1.00
CA PRO A 81 -7.03 -11.19 -1.21
C PRO A 81 -5.77 -11.04 -0.33
N LEU A 82 -5.47 -9.84 0.19
CA LEU A 82 -4.33 -9.58 1.09
C LEU A 82 -4.73 -9.79 2.56
N PRO A 83 -3.79 -10.27 3.41
CA PRO A 83 -4.04 -10.40 4.85
C PRO A 83 -4.17 -9.02 5.52
N CYS A 84 -4.77 -9.00 6.72
CA CYS A 84 -4.98 -7.77 7.47
C CYS A 84 -3.66 -7.10 7.88
N PHE A 85 -2.57 -7.86 8.07
CA PHE A 85 -1.23 -7.36 8.33
C PHE A 85 -0.25 -7.85 7.26
N LEU A 86 0.55 -6.94 6.69
CA LEU A 86 1.64 -7.27 5.77
C LEU A 86 2.95 -7.40 6.55
N ALA A 87 3.73 -8.45 6.29
CA ALA A 87 5.09 -8.57 6.80
C ALA A 87 6.03 -7.64 6.01
N ASP A 88 6.97 -6.99 6.68
CA ASP A 88 7.96 -6.15 6.00
C ASP A 88 9.02 -7.03 5.30
N ALA A 89 9.17 -6.85 3.98
CA ALA A 89 10.22 -7.52 3.18
C ALA A 89 11.66 -7.15 3.62
N ALA A 90 11.83 -6.15 4.48
CA ALA A 90 13.13 -5.74 5.02
C ALA A 90 13.76 -6.76 5.99
N ALA A 91 13.08 -7.85 6.33
CA ALA A 91 13.62 -8.93 7.16
C ALA A 91 14.53 -9.91 6.39
N GLU A 92 14.56 -9.87 5.04
CA GLU A 92 15.39 -10.79 4.24
C GLU A 92 16.83 -10.29 4.01
N ASP A 93 17.08 -8.99 4.12
CA ASP A 93 18.43 -8.42 4.08
C ASP A 93 19.04 -8.45 5.50
N GLY A 94 19.79 -9.51 5.80
CA GLY A 94 20.38 -9.84 7.11
C GLY A 94 21.44 -8.87 7.67
N ASN A 95 21.28 -7.55 7.48
CA ASN A 95 22.24 -6.53 7.92
C ASN A 95 21.64 -5.42 8.79
N LYS A 96 20.47 -5.63 9.40
CA LYS A 96 19.95 -4.76 10.48
C LYS A 96 19.72 -5.58 11.74
N SER A 97 20.15 -5.04 12.88
CA SER A 97 19.93 -5.67 14.18
C SER A 97 18.43 -5.73 14.46
N ALA A 98 17.96 -6.81 15.11
CA ALA A 98 16.54 -6.97 15.49
C ALA A 98 16.01 -5.84 16.40
N ALA A 99 16.88 -4.99 16.95
CA ALA A 99 16.51 -3.82 17.73
C ALA A 99 16.11 -2.60 16.86
N ASP A 100 16.54 -2.54 15.61
CA ASP A 100 16.27 -1.43 14.68
C ASP A 100 15.07 -1.70 13.74
N SER A 101 14.47 -2.89 13.81
CA SER A 101 13.38 -3.35 12.94
C SER A 101 12.04 -3.45 13.67
N CYS A 102 11.69 -2.47 14.50
CA CYS A 102 10.31 -2.31 14.96
C CYS A 102 9.46 -1.77 13.79
N ALA A 103 9.25 -2.61 12.78
CA ALA A 103 8.35 -2.37 11.69
C ALA A 103 6.93 -2.48 12.23
N VAL A 104 6.26 -1.34 12.42
CA VAL A 104 4.82 -1.30 12.71
C VAL A 104 4.12 -2.00 11.54
N PRO A 105 3.36 -3.10 11.75
CA PRO A 105 2.53 -3.70 10.72
C PRO A 105 1.64 -2.63 10.09
N CYS A 106 1.87 -2.34 8.81
CA CYS A 106 1.26 -1.20 8.16
C CYS A 106 -0.20 -1.51 7.80
N VAL A 107 -1.12 -1.15 8.70
CA VAL A 107 -2.57 -1.13 8.41
C VAL A 107 -2.93 0.09 7.56
N LEU A 108 -2.20 1.20 7.75
CA LEU A 108 -2.48 2.50 7.11
C LEU A 108 -1.81 2.70 5.75
N ASP A 109 -0.97 1.77 5.31
CA ASP A 109 -0.24 1.79 4.04
C ASP A 109 0.31 3.13 3.53
N LEU A 110 0.94 3.92 4.40
CA LEU A 110 1.52 5.22 4.05
C LEU A 110 2.59 5.20 2.93
N GLY A 111 2.99 4.01 2.45
CA GLY A 111 3.97 3.79 1.40
C GLY A 111 3.40 3.17 0.11
N GLY A 112 2.09 2.94 -0.01
CA GLY A 112 1.45 2.40 -1.22
C GLY A 112 1.65 0.89 -1.49
N LYS A 113 2.04 0.09 -0.49
CA LYS A 113 2.21 -1.38 -0.50
C LYS A 113 0.89 -2.19 -0.53
N ARG A 114 -0.27 -1.56 -0.45
CA ARG A 114 -1.64 -2.10 -0.45
C ARG A 114 -2.47 -1.57 -1.61
N ARG A 115 -1.83 -0.99 -2.63
CA ARG A 115 -2.52 -0.49 -3.83
C ARG A 115 -3.44 -1.56 -4.44
N GLU A 116 -2.97 -2.80 -4.45
CA GLU A 116 -3.72 -4.01 -4.81
C GLU A 116 -5.05 -4.16 -4.08
N GLU A 117 -5.02 -3.99 -2.76
CA GLU A 117 -6.17 -4.16 -1.89
C GLU A 117 -7.23 -3.10 -2.19
N TRP A 118 -6.80 -1.86 -2.42
CA TRP A 118 -7.69 -0.77 -2.78
C TRP A 118 -8.36 -0.97 -4.13
N VAL A 119 -7.59 -1.42 -5.14
CA VAL A 119 -8.15 -1.74 -6.46
C VAL A 119 -9.15 -2.90 -6.36
N ALA A 120 -8.79 -3.97 -5.64
CA ALA A 120 -9.70 -5.10 -5.41
C ALA A 120 -10.99 -4.64 -4.73
N ALA A 121 -10.88 -3.80 -3.69
CA ALA A 121 -12.02 -3.24 -2.98
C ALA A 121 -12.91 -2.38 -3.90
N VAL A 122 -12.34 -1.55 -4.79
CA VAL A 122 -13.13 -0.79 -5.79
C VAL A 122 -13.88 -1.72 -6.73
N LEU A 123 -13.20 -2.72 -7.31
CA LEU A 123 -13.80 -3.63 -8.27
C LEU A 123 -14.92 -4.47 -7.64
N MET A 124 -14.73 -4.87 -6.38
CA MET A 124 -15.72 -5.57 -5.58
C MET A 124 -16.87 -4.66 -5.10
N SER A 125 -16.77 -3.34 -5.24
CA SER A 125 -17.77 -2.38 -4.72
C SER A 125 -18.45 -1.52 -5.80
N ARG A 126 -18.07 -1.65 -7.07
CA ARG A 126 -18.56 -0.81 -8.19
C ARG A 126 -20.06 -0.90 -8.48
N ASP A 127 -20.73 -1.91 -7.93
CA ASP A 127 -22.16 -2.16 -8.09
C ASP A 127 -22.99 -1.54 -6.95
N ALA A 128 -22.35 -0.87 -6.01
CA ALA A 128 -22.98 -0.21 -4.87
C ALA A 128 -23.97 0.90 -5.29
N ASP A 129 -25.08 0.96 -4.57
CA ASP A 129 -26.01 2.10 -4.54
C ASP A 129 -25.82 2.94 -3.26
N MET A 130 -25.04 2.44 -2.30
CA MET A 130 -24.51 3.14 -1.12
C MET A 130 -23.22 2.44 -0.67
N LEU A 131 -22.24 3.22 -0.22
CA LEU A 131 -20.99 2.72 0.36
C LEU A 131 -20.89 3.02 1.85
N VAL A 132 -20.38 2.08 2.63
CA VAL A 132 -20.04 2.30 4.05
C VAL A 132 -18.62 1.82 4.26
N GLY A 133 -17.72 2.72 4.63
CA GLY A 133 -16.32 2.41 4.91
C GLY A 133 -16.04 2.45 6.39
N ASN A 134 -15.14 1.61 6.89
CA ASN A 134 -14.36 2.03 8.05
C ASN A 134 -13.28 3.02 7.60
N LEU A 135 -12.61 3.59 8.58
CA LEU A 135 -11.65 4.66 8.34
C LEU A 135 -10.49 4.25 7.43
N PHE A 136 -10.02 3.01 7.58
CA PHE A 136 -8.98 2.43 6.73
C PHE A 136 -9.43 2.22 5.28
N ALA A 137 -10.74 2.05 5.04
CA ALA A 137 -11.33 1.90 3.71
C ALA A 137 -11.68 3.23 3.03
N MET A 138 -11.45 4.37 3.68
CA MET A 138 -11.85 5.68 3.16
C MET A 138 -11.25 6.07 1.81
N PRO A 139 -9.99 5.74 1.47
CA PRO A 139 -9.43 6.01 0.14
C PRO A 139 -10.30 5.41 -0.98
N VAL A 140 -10.79 4.18 -0.76
CA VAL A 140 -11.64 3.46 -1.70
C VAL A 140 -13.06 4.03 -1.70
N VAL A 141 -13.66 4.12 -0.51
CA VAL A 141 -15.08 4.44 -0.33
C VAL A 141 -15.39 5.84 -0.81
N TYR A 142 -14.59 6.83 -0.42
CA TYR A 142 -14.79 8.22 -0.78
C TYR A 142 -14.70 8.43 -2.30
N HIS A 143 -13.61 7.98 -2.92
CA HIS A 143 -13.38 8.19 -4.35
C HIS A 143 -14.36 7.39 -5.21
N LEU A 144 -14.69 6.14 -4.83
CA LEU A 144 -15.68 5.37 -5.58
C LEU A 144 -17.09 5.97 -5.45
N ALA A 145 -17.46 6.49 -4.28
CA ALA A 145 -18.74 7.16 -4.09
C ALA A 145 -18.87 8.42 -4.96
N GLU A 146 -17.81 9.23 -5.05
CA GLU A 146 -17.73 10.39 -5.97
C GLU A 146 -17.93 9.97 -7.43
N ARG A 147 -17.29 8.87 -7.84
CA ARG A 147 -17.43 8.33 -9.20
C ARG A 147 -18.85 7.86 -9.50
N LEU A 148 -19.44 7.07 -8.60
CA LEU A 148 -20.78 6.51 -8.78
C LEU A 148 -21.89 7.56 -8.59
N GLY A 149 -21.61 8.62 -7.83
CA GLY A 149 -22.62 9.61 -7.41
C GLY A 149 -23.57 9.04 -6.36
N VAL A 150 -23.10 8.16 -5.48
CA VAL A 150 -23.90 7.47 -4.44
C VAL A 150 -23.57 8.02 -3.05
N PRO A 151 -24.50 7.91 -2.07
CA PRO A 151 -24.20 8.26 -0.68
C PRO A 151 -23.11 7.37 -0.08
N TRP A 152 -22.31 7.94 0.82
CA TRP A 152 -21.29 7.21 1.55
C TRP A 152 -21.25 7.59 3.03
N PHE A 153 -20.81 6.64 3.86
CA PHE A 153 -20.67 6.78 5.31
C PHE A 153 -19.29 6.30 5.76
N CYS A 154 -18.70 6.98 6.75
CA CYS A 154 -17.58 6.44 7.51
C CYS A 154 -18.14 5.86 8.82
N ALA A 155 -18.26 4.54 8.91
CA ALA A 155 -18.62 3.85 10.14
C ALA A 155 -17.34 3.41 10.86
N SER A 156 -17.02 4.01 12.00
CA SER A 156 -15.80 3.68 12.74
C SER A 156 -16.14 3.22 14.16
N PRO A 157 -15.70 2.03 14.59
CA PRO A 157 -15.81 1.62 15.99
C PRO A 157 -14.83 2.37 16.90
N SER A 158 -13.82 3.02 16.32
CA SER A 158 -12.76 3.72 17.04
C SER A 158 -12.89 5.22 16.90
N LEU A 159 -12.59 5.95 17.98
CA LEU A 159 -12.32 7.37 17.89
C LEU A 159 -10.90 7.52 17.37
N VAL A 160 -10.74 7.72 16.07
CA VAL A 160 -9.44 8.17 15.57
C VAL A 160 -9.59 9.66 15.33
N PRO A 161 -8.97 10.51 16.17
CA PRO A 161 -9.06 11.93 15.99
C PRO A 161 -8.23 12.32 14.77
N TYR A 162 -8.86 12.29 13.59
CA TYR A 162 -8.27 12.72 12.30
C TYR A 162 -8.19 14.25 12.16
N SER A 163 -8.72 14.97 13.12
CA SER A 163 -8.26 16.30 13.50
C SER A 163 -7.55 16.16 14.84
N ALA A 164 -6.34 16.73 14.97
CA ALA A 164 -5.66 16.78 16.26
C ALA A 164 -6.66 17.24 17.33
N PRO A 165 -6.88 16.47 18.42
CA PRO A 165 -7.77 16.89 19.49
C PRO A 165 -7.38 18.31 19.93
N PRO A 166 -8.31 19.19 20.33
CA PRO A 166 -7.93 20.52 20.82
C PRO A 166 -6.92 20.44 21.99
N GLY A 167 -6.94 19.34 22.75
CA GLY A 167 -5.97 19.04 23.82
C GLY A 167 -4.69 18.32 23.41
N PHE A 168 -4.54 17.87 22.16
CA PHE A 168 -3.31 17.21 21.70
C PHE A 168 -2.14 18.19 21.62
N ARG A 169 -2.42 19.40 21.15
CA ARG A 169 -1.46 20.51 21.20
C ARG A 169 -0.99 20.76 22.63
N GLU A 170 -1.94 20.84 23.55
CA GLU A 170 -1.71 21.14 24.97
C GLU A 170 -0.97 19.99 25.68
N GLY A 171 -1.30 18.73 25.36
CA GLY A 171 -0.62 17.55 25.90
C GLY A 171 0.78 17.35 25.34
N PHE A 172 0.96 17.52 24.03
CA PHE A 172 2.29 17.45 23.39
C PHE A 172 3.20 18.60 23.85
N GLU A 173 2.64 19.81 24.05
CA GLU A 173 3.32 20.92 24.70
C GLU A 173 3.70 20.62 26.15
N MET A 174 2.87 19.89 26.89
CA MET A 174 3.10 19.59 28.29
C MET A 174 4.15 18.46 28.48
N ASP A 175 4.07 17.41 27.67
CA ASP A 175 4.92 16.22 27.78
C ASP A 175 6.27 16.40 27.06
N PHE A 176 6.29 17.19 25.99
CA PHE A 176 7.49 17.47 25.19
C PHE A 176 7.69 18.98 24.92
N PRO A 177 7.76 19.82 25.97
CA PRO A 177 7.71 21.28 25.85
C PRO A 177 8.83 21.87 24.98
N ASP A 178 10.03 21.32 25.06
CA ASP A 178 11.17 21.84 24.30
C ASP A 178 11.15 21.40 22.83
N LEU A 179 10.63 20.19 22.56
CA LEU A 179 10.42 19.69 21.21
C LEU A 179 9.26 20.44 20.54
N TYR A 180 8.13 20.59 21.23
CA TYR A 180 7.00 21.38 20.75
C TYR A 180 7.41 22.81 20.40
N ARG A 181 8.12 23.51 21.30
CA ARG A 181 8.65 24.85 21.00
C ARG A 181 9.68 24.85 19.88
N ALA A 182 10.44 23.77 19.68
CA ALA A 182 11.36 23.65 18.55
C ALA A 182 10.62 23.42 17.23
N LEU A 183 9.54 22.65 17.23
CA LEU A 183 8.68 22.38 16.08
C LEU A 183 7.87 23.63 15.68
N CYS A 184 7.28 24.35 16.64
CA CYS A 184 6.56 25.60 16.37
C CYS A 184 7.49 26.75 15.94
N ARG A 185 8.71 26.85 16.50
CA ARG A 185 9.71 27.83 16.03
C ARG A 185 10.18 27.57 14.59
N ARG A 186 10.01 26.34 14.10
CA ARG A 186 10.28 25.99 12.70
C ARG A 186 9.10 26.33 11.79
N ASP A 187 7.90 26.54 12.34
CA ASP A 187 6.78 27.13 11.60
C ASP A 187 6.96 28.64 11.40
N GLU A 188 7.65 29.32 12.32
CA GLU A 188 7.96 30.75 12.28
C GLU A 188 8.99 31.06 11.18
N GLY A 189 8.50 31.25 9.95
CA GLY A 189 9.30 31.53 8.76
C GLY A 189 8.91 30.73 7.52
N LEU A 190 7.93 29.82 7.64
CA LEU A 190 7.37 29.05 6.53
C LEU A 190 6.09 29.74 6.02
N ASP A 191 6.26 30.68 5.09
CA ASP A 191 5.15 31.22 4.29
C ASP A 191 4.77 30.19 3.23
N GLY A 192 3.52 29.71 3.27
CA GLY A 192 2.82 29.02 2.17
C GLY A 192 3.28 27.62 1.78
N GLU A 193 4.57 27.41 1.48
CA GLU A 193 4.92 26.41 0.45
C GLU A 193 6.06 25.43 0.83
N SER A 194 6.73 25.62 1.98
CA SER A 194 8.00 24.90 2.27
C SER A 194 7.96 23.85 3.39
N ALA A 195 6.78 23.53 3.95
CA ALA A 195 6.68 22.69 5.15
C ALA A 195 6.70 21.16 4.88
N SER A 196 6.44 20.72 3.66
CA SER A 196 6.35 19.29 3.30
C SER A 196 7.63 18.72 2.67
N GLY A 197 8.52 19.57 2.13
CA GLY A 197 9.70 19.15 1.35
C GLY A 197 11.07 19.36 1.99
N SER A 198 11.18 20.08 3.11
CA SER A 198 12.49 20.50 3.66
C SER A 198 13.22 19.42 4.48
N GLY A 199 12.60 18.26 4.73
CA GLY A 199 13.14 17.24 5.64
C GLY A 199 13.21 17.69 7.10
N VAL A 200 12.66 18.88 7.42
CA VAL A 200 12.64 19.45 8.76
C VAL A 200 11.26 19.24 9.36
N LEU A 201 11.19 18.41 10.40
CA LEU A 201 9.96 18.19 11.18
C LEU A 201 9.49 19.51 11.82
N SER A 202 8.25 19.93 11.56
CA SER A 202 7.55 21.15 12.05
C SER A 202 6.18 20.81 12.67
N TRP A 203 5.50 21.76 13.33
CA TRP A 203 4.19 21.46 13.96
C TRP A 203 3.07 21.37 12.91
N ARG A 204 3.11 22.19 11.85
CA ARG A 204 2.23 22.02 10.69
C ARG A 204 2.47 20.69 9.97
N SER A 205 3.70 20.20 9.93
CA SER A 205 3.98 18.85 9.42
C SER A 205 3.18 17.84 10.25
N VAL A 206 3.27 17.90 11.59
CA VAL A 206 2.53 17.01 12.53
C VAL A 206 1.02 17.03 12.31
N GLU A 207 0.40 18.20 12.05
CA GLU A 207 -1.02 18.28 11.68
C GLU A 207 -1.30 17.67 10.30
N ALA A 208 -0.40 17.85 9.33
CA ALA A 208 -0.49 17.28 7.99
C ALA A 208 -0.32 15.75 7.93
N TRP A 209 0.23 15.10 8.97
CA TRP A 209 0.27 13.62 9.10
C TRP A 209 -1.11 12.98 9.36
N LEU A 210 -2.17 13.78 9.60
CA LEU A 210 -3.55 13.28 9.74
C LEU A 210 -4.32 13.22 8.42
N TRP A 211 -3.97 14.07 7.45
CA TRP A 211 -4.52 14.07 6.08
C TRP A 211 -4.04 12.94 5.11
N PRO A 212 -3.00 12.11 5.36
CA PRO A 212 -2.46 11.09 4.44
C PRO A 212 -3.45 10.07 3.86
N ILE A 213 -4.51 9.70 4.58
CA ILE A 213 -5.58 8.84 4.02
C ILE A 213 -6.26 9.49 2.81
N PHE A 214 -6.24 10.82 2.72
CA PHE A 214 -6.74 11.58 1.58
C PHE A 214 -5.61 12.13 0.69
N THR A 215 -4.35 12.17 1.18
CA THR A 215 -3.19 12.73 0.45
C THR A 215 -2.16 11.76 -0.11
N GLU A 216 -2.29 10.45 0.12
CA GLU A 216 -1.48 9.49 -0.63
C GLU A 216 -1.65 9.67 -2.14
N ASN A 217 -0.70 9.18 -2.94
CA ASN A 217 -0.73 9.31 -4.39
C ASN A 217 -1.84 8.42 -5.00
N HIS A 218 -3.10 8.75 -4.70
CA HIS A 218 -4.31 8.15 -5.23
C HIS A 218 -4.52 8.50 -6.70
N ALA A 219 -3.57 9.15 -7.38
CA ALA A 219 -3.69 9.50 -8.79
C ALA A 219 -4.01 8.25 -9.65
N LEU A 220 -3.39 7.10 -9.37
CA LEU A 220 -3.75 5.86 -10.10
C LEU A 220 -5.18 5.39 -9.79
N LEU A 221 -5.59 5.46 -8.53
CA LEU A 221 -6.95 5.07 -8.12
C LEU A 221 -8.01 6.03 -8.68
N ARG A 222 -7.86 7.33 -8.42
CA ARG A 222 -8.80 8.38 -8.85
C ARG A 222 -8.77 8.55 -10.35
N GLU A 223 -7.59 8.81 -10.90
CA GLU A 223 -7.49 9.06 -12.32
C GLU A 223 -7.69 7.75 -13.05
N GLU A 224 -6.78 6.80 -12.91
CA GLU A 224 -6.76 5.66 -13.83
C GLU A 224 -8.00 4.76 -13.63
N LEU A 225 -8.32 4.33 -12.40
CA LEU A 225 -9.45 3.40 -12.14
C LEU A 225 -10.81 4.08 -12.22
N LEU A 226 -10.92 5.26 -11.60
CA LEU A 226 -12.22 5.91 -11.43
C LEU A 226 -12.49 6.97 -12.50
N GLY A 227 -11.50 7.40 -13.27
CA GLY A 227 -11.68 8.46 -14.26
C GLY A 227 -12.00 9.83 -13.65
N LEU A 228 -11.66 10.03 -12.38
CA LEU A 228 -11.80 11.27 -11.63
C LEU A 228 -10.55 12.15 -11.82
N PRO A 229 -10.66 13.48 -11.71
CA PRO A 229 -9.48 14.33 -11.61
C PRO A 229 -8.73 14.07 -10.28
N PRO A 230 -7.45 14.49 -10.18
CA PRO A 230 -6.77 14.57 -8.88
C PRO A 230 -7.61 15.35 -7.87
N VAL A 231 -7.40 15.09 -6.58
CA VAL A 231 -8.11 15.84 -5.53
C VAL A 231 -7.61 17.29 -5.57
N PRO A 232 -8.49 18.31 -5.52
CA PRO A 232 -8.07 19.71 -5.38
C PRO A 232 -7.22 19.92 -4.11
N GLY A 233 -6.24 20.83 -4.16
CA GLY A 233 -5.40 21.19 -2.99
C GLY A 233 -4.11 20.40 -2.84
N TYR A 234 -3.67 19.70 -3.88
CA TYR A 234 -2.31 19.16 -3.99
C TYR A 234 -1.31 20.14 -4.62
N ASP A 235 -1.82 21.14 -5.32
CA ASP A 235 -1.08 22.25 -5.93
C ASP A 235 -1.39 23.51 -5.11
N GLU A 236 -0.38 24.33 -4.83
CA GLU A 236 -0.51 25.57 -4.03
C GLU A 236 -1.42 26.60 -4.69
N ALA A 237 -1.64 26.48 -6.01
CA ALA A 237 -2.59 27.28 -6.77
C ALA A 237 -4.06 26.82 -6.62
N ASP A 238 -4.31 25.58 -6.19
CA ASP A 238 -5.66 25.02 -6.06
C ASP A 238 -6.30 25.43 -4.73
N GLN A 239 -7.19 26.43 -4.78
CA GLN A 239 -8.07 26.69 -3.65
C GLN A 239 -8.99 25.49 -3.43
N LEU A 240 -8.78 24.79 -2.31
CA LEU A 240 -9.61 23.69 -1.87
C LEU A 240 -11.06 24.19 -1.69
N ASP A 241 -11.94 23.87 -2.64
CA ASP A 241 -13.36 24.13 -2.48
C ASP A 241 -13.94 23.11 -1.49
N LEU A 242 -13.91 23.46 -0.21
CA LEU A 242 -14.51 22.68 0.87
C LEU A 242 -16.00 22.39 0.64
N ALA A 243 -16.71 23.17 -0.19
CA ALA A 243 -18.10 22.91 -0.54
C ALA A 243 -18.25 21.79 -1.59
N SER A 244 -17.18 21.47 -2.33
CA SER A 244 -17.14 20.36 -3.29
C SER A 244 -16.88 19.00 -2.62
N LEU A 245 -16.25 19.02 -1.44
CA LEU A 245 -16.15 17.83 -0.58
C LEU A 245 -17.56 17.51 -0.09
N ARG A 246 -18.13 16.40 -0.54
CA ARG A 246 -19.37 15.91 0.05
C ARG A 246 -19.04 15.42 1.45
N PRO A 247 -19.51 16.07 2.54
CA PRO A 247 -19.31 15.53 3.87
C PRO A 247 -20.04 14.19 3.92
N GLY A 248 -19.29 13.10 3.98
CA GLY A 248 -19.85 11.82 4.38
C GLY A 248 -20.29 11.90 5.82
N HIS A 249 -21.30 11.11 6.18
CA HIS A 249 -21.75 11.06 7.56
C HIS A 249 -20.83 10.13 8.34
N PHE A 250 -20.41 10.55 9.52
CA PHE A 250 -19.57 9.75 10.42
C PHE A 250 -20.47 9.04 11.41
N LEU A 251 -20.47 7.71 11.38
CA LEU A 251 -21.16 6.88 12.36
C LEU A 251 -20.11 6.35 13.33
N LEU A 252 -20.13 6.82 14.57
CA LEU A 252 -19.15 6.44 15.58
C LEU A 252 -19.74 5.35 16.47
N GLY A 253 -19.17 4.15 16.42
CA GLY A 253 -19.54 2.99 17.22
C GLY A 253 -19.11 3.11 18.69
N LEU A 254 -19.38 4.24 19.34
CA LEU A 254 -18.90 4.63 20.66
C LEU A 254 -20.06 4.95 21.59
N HIS A 255 -19.90 4.67 22.88
CA HIS A 255 -20.88 5.11 23.88
C HIS A 255 -20.65 6.56 24.28
N ARG A 256 -21.70 7.39 24.17
CA ARG A 256 -21.68 8.81 24.54
C ARG A 256 -21.11 9.10 25.94
N PRO A 257 -21.43 8.32 27.01
CA PRO A 257 -20.84 8.53 28.34
C PRO A 257 -19.30 8.46 28.41
N LEU A 258 -18.65 7.86 27.40
CA LEU A 258 -17.20 7.78 27.33
C LEU A 258 -16.56 9.05 26.79
N LEU A 259 -17.33 9.95 26.19
CA LEU A 259 -16.85 11.21 25.62
C LEU A 259 -17.22 12.37 26.55
N ASP A 260 -16.29 13.29 26.78
CA ASP A 260 -16.59 14.56 27.45
C ASP A 260 -17.11 15.60 26.46
N ASP A 261 -17.60 16.73 26.97
CA ASP A 261 -18.12 17.82 26.12
C ASP A 261 -17.06 18.37 25.17
N LYS A 262 -15.78 18.36 25.57
CA LYS A 262 -14.64 18.77 24.72
C LYS A 262 -14.47 17.81 23.53
N SER A 263 -14.56 16.51 23.77
CA SER A 263 -14.47 15.49 22.72
C SER A 263 -15.67 15.52 21.78
N LEU A 264 -16.88 15.70 22.32
CA LEU A 264 -18.11 15.77 21.51
C LEU A 264 -18.15 17.02 20.63
N SER A 265 -17.73 18.17 21.14
CA SER A 265 -17.68 19.43 20.37
C SER A 265 -16.58 19.46 19.31
N ALA A 266 -15.59 18.57 19.41
CA ALA A 266 -14.51 18.43 18.43
C ALA A 266 -14.87 17.50 17.25
N LEU A 267 -16.01 16.81 17.29
CA LEU A 267 -16.45 15.96 16.19
C LEU A 267 -16.93 16.79 14.98
N PRO A 268 -16.74 16.30 13.74
CA PRO A 268 -17.36 16.91 12.57
C PRO A 268 -18.89 17.08 12.75
N PRO A 269 -19.50 18.17 12.26
CA PRO A 269 -20.92 18.44 12.44
C PRO A 269 -21.85 17.31 11.98
N GLU A 270 -21.46 16.54 10.98
CA GLU A 270 -22.19 15.41 10.41
C GLU A 270 -21.87 14.06 11.10
N SER A 271 -21.38 14.09 12.34
CA SER A 271 -21.06 12.89 13.13
C SER A 271 -22.20 12.49 14.06
N GLU A 272 -22.51 11.20 14.11
CA GLU A 272 -23.49 10.59 15.00
C GLU A 272 -22.79 9.56 15.92
N VAL A 273 -22.97 9.71 17.23
CA VAL A 273 -22.47 8.75 18.23
C VAL A 273 -23.52 7.65 18.42
N CYS A 274 -23.22 6.46 17.91
CA CYS A 274 -24.18 5.38 17.66
C CYS A 274 -24.14 4.25 18.70
N GLY A 275 -23.46 4.40 19.84
CA GLY A 275 -23.25 3.29 20.78
C GLY A 275 -22.31 2.23 20.23
N ALA A 276 -21.83 1.31 21.07
CA ALA A 276 -20.94 0.25 20.60
C ALA A 276 -21.69 -0.81 19.78
N TRP A 277 -21.05 -1.28 18.71
CA TRP A 277 -21.54 -2.40 17.91
C TRP A 277 -20.83 -3.67 18.35
N LEU A 278 -21.37 -4.30 19.39
CA LEU A 278 -20.85 -5.55 19.95
C LEU A 278 -21.62 -6.76 19.41
N PRO A 279 -20.97 -7.94 19.29
CA PRO A 279 -21.65 -9.16 18.91
C PRO A 279 -22.81 -9.50 19.87
N PRO A 280 -23.86 -10.19 19.40
CA PRO A 280 -24.93 -10.66 20.26
C PRO A 280 -24.37 -11.63 21.30
N ASP A 281 -24.75 -11.43 22.56
CA ASP A 281 -24.45 -12.39 23.61
C ASP A 281 -25.47 -13.53 23.59
N ASP A 282 -24.99 -14.77 23.52
CA ASP A 282 -25.77 -15.94 23.91
C ASP A 282 -25.49 -16.26 25.39
N PRO A 283 -26.32 -15.79 26.34
CA PRO A 283 -26.14 -16.09 27.76
C PRO A 283 -26.28 -17.59 28.08
N ALA A 284 -26.87 -18.39 27.19
CA ALA A 284 -27.04 -19.84 27.34
C ALA A 284 -25.83 -20.63 26.83
N ALA A 285 -24.88 -20.02 26.11
CA ALA A 285 -23.66 -20.68 25.68
C ALA A 285 -22.78 -21.07 26.88
N ALA A 286 -22.48 -22.36 27.00
CA ALA A 286 -21.64 -22.88 28.08
C ALA A 286 -20.19 -22.40 27.96
N LEU A 287 -19.57 -22.04 29.09
CA LEU A 287 -18.13 -21.83 29.16
C LEU A 287 -17.42 -23.18 28.91
N PRO A 288 -16.23 -23.19 28.26
CA PRO A 288 -15.43 -24.40 28.16
C PRO A 288 -15.15 -25.01 29.54
N PRO A 289 -15.28 -26.33 29.73
CA PRO A 289 -15.18 -26.97 31.06
C PRO A 289 -13.87 -26.65 31.80
N GLU A 290 -12.75 -26.51 31.08
CA GLU A 290 -11.45 -26.16 31.65
C GLU A 290 -11.45 -24.74 32.22
N LEU A 291 -12.11 -23.80 31.54
CA LEU A 291 -12.26 -22.44 32.02
C LEU A 291 -13.21 -22.39 33.21
N GLU A 292 -14.35 -23.08 33.14
CA GLU A 292 -15.32 -23.15 34.24
C GLU A 292 -14.67 -23.73 35.51
N SER A 293 -13.92 -24.83 35.38
CA SER A 293 -13.16 -25.42 36.48
C SER A 293 -12.12 -24.45 37.06
N TYR A 294 -11.39 -23.72 36.22
CA TYR A 294 -10.42 -22.74 36.70
C TYR A 294 -11.08 -21.56 37.42
N LEU A 295 -12.19 -21.05 36.90
CA LEU A 295 -12.95 -19.97 37.53
C LEU A 295 -13.54 -20.39 38.88
N ALA A 296 -13.98 -21.65 39.02
CA ALA A 296 -14.42 -22.20 40.29
C ALA A 296 -13.30 -22.19 41.35
N ASP A 297 -12.08 -22.55 40.95
CA ASP A 297 -10.90 -22.49 41.82
C ASP A 297 -10.51 -21.04 42.20
N CYS A 298 -10.95 -20.04 41.43
CA CYS A 298 -10.73 -18.62 41.72
C CYS A 298 -11.82 -17.98 42.59
N SER A 299 -12.84 -18.72 43.03
CA SER A 299 -14.04 -18.15 43.71
C SER A 299 -13.74 -17.27 44.93
N GLY A 300 -12.65 -17.52 45.66
CA GLY A 300 -12.21 -16.68 46.79
C GLY A 300 -11.49 -15.38 46.39
N ALA A 301 -10.95 -15.30 45.19
CA ALA A 301 -10.25 -14.13 44.64
C ALA A 301 -10.33 -14.15 43.11
N PRO A 302 -11.33 -13.44 42.51
CA PRO A 302 -11.55 -13.48 41.07
C PRO A 302 -10.29 -13.10 40.27
N PRO A 303 -9.99 -13.79 39.15
CA PRO A 303 -8.74 -13.63 38.44
C PRO A 303 -8.65 -12.28 37.72
N LEU A 304 -7.44 -11.91 37.31
CA LEU A 304 -7.18 -10.83 36.37
C LEU A 304 -7.44 -11.31 34.93
N TYR A 305 -8.01 -10.47 34.08
CA TYR A 305 -8.00 -10.69 32.63
C TYR A 305 -6.75 -10.05 32.02
N VAL A 306 -6.11 -10.73 31.07
CA VAL A 306 -4.97 -10.19 30.32
C VAL A 306 -5.18 -10.41 28.82
N GLY A 307 -5.20 -9.34 28.01
CA GLY A 307 -5.44 -9.46 26.57
C GLY A 307 -4.90 -8.30 25.72
N PHE A 308 -4.00 -8.62 24.78
CA PHE A 308 -3.37 -7.65 23.86
C PHE A 308 -3.89 -7.75 22.42
N GLY A 309 -4.97 -8.50 22.21
CA GLY A 309 -5.61 -8.67 20.90
C GLY A 309 -4.68 -9.25 19.83
N SER A 310 -5.08 -9.10 18.57
CA SER A 310 -4.28 -9.52 17.41
C SER A 310 -3.00 -8.70 17.23
N MET A 311 -2.91 -7.51 17.83
CA MET A 311 -1.71 -6.67 17.79
C MET A 311 -0.52 -7.33 18.50
N GLY A 312 -0.78 -8.04 19.61
CA GLY A 312 0.25 -8.84 20.28
C GLY A 312 0.83 -9.95 19.39
N ALA A 313 0.00 -10.57 18.55
CA ALA A 313 0.42 -11.63 17.62
C ALA A 313 1.08 -11.07 16.34
N ALA A 314 0.80 -9.82 16.00
CA ALA A 314 1.29 -9.16 14.80
C ALA A 314 2.68 -8.49 14.99
N GLY A 315 3.36 -8.72 16.11
CA GLY A 315 4.70 -8.15 16.36
C GLY A 315 4.73 -6.69 16.81
N LEU A 316 3.58 -6.08 17.13
CA LEU A 316 3.52 -4.72 17.70
C LEU A 316 4.02 -4.64 19.15
N VAL A 317 4.22 -5.79 19.80
CA VAL A 317 4.87 -5.88 21.10
C VAL A 317 6.29 -6.41 20.86
N PRO A 318 7.34 -5.56 20.96
CA PRO A 318 8.72 -5.96 20.64
C PRO A 318 9.21 -7.17 21.44
N ASP A 319 8.77 -7.30 22.69
CA ASP A 319 9.07 -8.44 23.56
C ASP A 319 7.79 -8.98 24.21
N GLY A 320 6.96 -9.67 23.40
CA GLY A 320 5.70 -10.27 23.86
C GLY A 320 5.89 -11.30 24.99
N GLN A 321 6.99 -12.06 24.96
CA GLN A 321 7.34 -13.05 25.98
C GLN A 321 7.75 -12.39 27.29
N GLY A 322 8.61 -11.37 27.25
CA GLY A 322 9.04 -10.62 28.42
C GLY A 322 7.90 -9.85 29.06
N LEU A 323 7.01 -9.25 28.26
CA LEU A 323 5.79 -8.61 28.75
C LEU A 323 4.89 -9.63 29.47
N LEU A 324 4.65 -10.79 28.85
CA LEU A 324 3.88 -11.87 29.45
C LEU A 324 4.50 -12.37 30.76
N SER A 325 5.81 -12.60 30.80
CA SER A 325 6.53 -13.01 32.00
C SER A 325 6.37 -11.98 33.11
N THR A 326 6.49 -10.70 32.79
CA THR A 326 6.35 -9.58 33.73
C THR A 326 4.94 -9.53 34.33
N ILE A 327 3.90 -9.74 33.52
CA ILE A 327 2.51 -9.79 33.98
C ILE A 327 2.28 -11.02 34.87
N ILE A 328 2.79 -12.18 34.47
CA ILE A 328 2.70 -13.42 35.25
C ILE A 328 3.39 -13.23 36.61
N ASP A 329 4.57 -12.62 36.65
CA ASP A 329 5.31 -12.40 37.89
C ASP A 329 4.63 -11.36 38.80
N ALA A 330 3.98 -10.34 38.24
CA ALA A 330 3.12 -9.43 39.00
C ALA A 330 1.92 -10.17 39.62
N ALA A 331 1.23 -11.01 38.85
CA ALA A 331 0.12 -11.82 39.36
C ALA A 331 0.56 -12.80 40.47
N LYS A 332 1.72 -13.44 40.30
CA LYS A 332 2.36 -14.29 41.34
C LYS A 332 2.64 -13.50 42.61
N TRP A 333 3.26 -12.32 42.49
CA TRP A 333 3.59 -11.47 43.65
C TRP A 333 2.33 -11.05 44.41
N MET A 334 1.24 -10.80 43.70
CA MET A 334 -0.07 -10.50 44.27
C MET A 334 -0.85 -11.72 44.77
N LYS A 335 -0.36 -12.95 44.54
CA LYS A 335 -1.04 -14.22 44.80
C LYS A 335 -2.47 -14.26 44.24
N ARG A 336 -2.63 -13.78 43.00
CA ARG A 336 -3.92 -13.67 42.33
C ARG A 336 -3.91 -14.44 41.01
N GLY A 337 -4.99 -15.17 40.72
CA GLY A 337 -5.14 -15.86 39.44
C GLY A 337 -5.20 -14.89 38.27
N ALA A 338 -4.87 -15.36 37.07
CA ALA A 338 -5.08 -14.61 35.84
C ALA A 338 -5.49 -15.54 34.69
N VAL A 339 -6.41 -15.06 33.85
CA VAL A 339 -6.73 -15.64 32.55
C VAL A 339 -6.03 -14.80 31.49
N VAL A 340 -5.10 -15.41 30.78
CA VAL A 340 -4.30 -14.74 29.75
C VAL A 340 -4.72 -15.23 28.37
N MET A 341 -5.16 -14.30 27.54
CA MET A 341 -5.38 -14.55 26.12
C MET A 341 -4.01 -14.58 25.44
N ALA A 342 -3.54 -15.78 25.09
CA ALA A 342 -2.16 -16.07 24.67
C ALA A 342 -1.86 -15.65 23.22
N HIS A 343 -2.33 -14.47 22.80
CA HIS A 343 -1.99 -13.85 21.52
C HIS A 343 -0.60 -13.20 21.52
N LEU A 344 0.06 -13.08 22.69
CA LEU A 344 1.40 -12.50 22.87
C LEU A 344 2.56 -13.45 22.51
N VAL A 345 2.28 -14.71 22.14
CA VAL A 345 3.26 -15.79 22.02
C VAL A 345 3.10 -16.54 20.70
N GLU A 346 4.11 -16.47 19.83
CA GLU A 346 4.18 -17.34 18.65
C GLU A 346 4.47 -18.80 19.03
N GLY A 347 4.04 -19.73 18.18
CA GLY A 347 4.33 -21.15 18.32
C GLY A 347 5.84 -21.42 18.30
N VAL A 348 6.30 -22.41 19.08
CA VAL A 348 7.67 -22.96 18.95
C VAL A 348 7.55 -24.15 18.00
N GLU A 349 8.24 -24.12 16.87
CA GLU A 349 8.33 -25.27 15.97
C GLU A 349 9.06 -26.44 16.66
N GLY A 350 8.44 -27.61 16.62
CA GLY A 350 9.08 -28.87 16.96
C GLY A 350 9.63 -29.56 15.70
N PRO A 351 10.73 -30.34 15.78
CA PRO A 351 11.21 -31.13 14.65
C PRO A 351 10.16 -32.20 14.31
N GLY A 352 9.39 -31.98 13.25
CA GLY A 352 8.25 -32.82 12.85
C GLY A 352 7.02 -32.09 12.31
N GLY A 353 7.02 -30.75 12.23
CA GLY A 353 6.01 -30.00 11.46
C GLY A 353 4.58 -30.00 12.03
N GLY A 354 4.42 -30.26 13.33
CA GLY A 354 3.13 -30.17 14.00
C GLY A 354 3.22 -29.48 15.35
N VAL A 355 2.74 -28.24 15.46
CA VAL A 355 2.48 -27.59 16.76
C VAL A 355 1.02 -27.80 17.13
N ARG A 356 0.73 -28.74 18.01
CA ARG A 356 -0.55 -28.74 18.76
C ARG A 356 -0.24 -28.48 20.22
N LYS A 357 -0.12 -27.21 20.61
CA LYS A 357 -0.18 -26.81 22.02
C LYS A 357 -1.65 -26.86 22.47
N ALA A 358 -1.89 -27.25 23.73
CA ALA A 358 -3.24 -27.33 24.28
C ALA A 358 -3.95 -25.96 24.21
N VAL A 359 -5.26 -26.00 23.91
CA VAL A 359 -6.14 -24.83 23.82
C VAL A 359 -6.18 -24.07 25.15
N PHE A 360 -6.16 -24.81 26.26
CA PHE A 360 -6.00 -24.30 27.62
C PHE A 360 -4.74 -24.91 28.24
N GLU A 361 -3.96 -24.07 28.90
CA GLU A 361 -2.76 -24.51 29.63
C GLU A 361 -2.74 -23.83 31.00
N ARG A 362 -2.80 -24.63 32.06
CA ARG A 362 -2.77 -24.15 33.44
C ARG A 362 -1.34 -24.16 33.95
N LEU A 363 -0.82 -22.98 34.27
CA LEU A 363 0.46 -22.83 34.95
C LEU A 363 0.20 -22.78 36.47
N PRO A 364 0.59 -23.82 37.23
CA PRO A 364 0.37 -23.85 38.66
C PRO A 364 1.20 -22.78 39.40
N PRO A 365 0.85 -22.45 40.65
CA PRO A 365 1.68 -21.61 41.51
C PRO A 365 3.13 -22.10 41.59
N ALA A 366 4.08 -21.20 41.34
CA ALA A 366 5.52 -21.53 41.42
C ALA A 366 5.96 -21.91 42.85
N ASP A 367 5.22 -21.49 43.88
CA ASP A 367 5.48 -21.82 45.28
C ASP A 367 4.95 -23.20 45.70
N GLY A 368 4.28 -23.93 44.80
CA GLY A 368 3.69 -25.25 45.06
C GLY A 368 2.63 -25.25 46.16
N SER A 369 2.20 -24.07 46.63
CA SER A 369 1.41 -23.93 47.85
C SER A 369 -0.05 -24.34 47.70
N GLY A 370 -0.56 -24.32 46.46
CA GLY A 370 -1.99 -24.48 46.18
C GLY A 370 -2.88 -23.37 46.78
N LEU A 371 -2.28 -22.29 47.33
CA LEU A 371 -2.99 -21.21 48.02
C LEU A 371 -3.68 -20.22 47.06
N TRP A 372 -3.38 -20.30 45.77
CA TRP A 372 -4.00 -19.52 44.71
C TRP A 372 -4.05 -20.37 43.42
N PRO A 373 -4.92 -20.06 42.46
CA PRO A 373 -5.30 -21.00 41.40
C PRO A 373 -4.30 -21.13 40.24
N GLY A 374 -3.20 -20.37 40.24
CA GLY A 374 -2.25 -20.30 39.13
C GLY A 374 -2.72 -19.39 38.00
N ILE A 375 -2.11 -19.54 36.82
CA ILE A 375 -2.46 -18.79 35.60
C ILE A 375 -3.12 -19.75 34.61
N LEU A 376 -4.18 -19.31 33.93
CA LEU A 376 -4.77 -20.03 32.81
C LEU A 376 -4.39 -19.32 31.51
N LEU A 377 -3.57 -19.96 30.68
CA LEU A 377 -3.31 -19.51 29.31
C LEU A 377 -4.43 -20.05 28.41
N CYS A 378 -5.08 -19.16 27.66
CA CYS A 378 -6.11 -19.49 26.70
C CYS A 378 -5.66 -19.12 25.29
N ARG A 379 -5.61 -20.12 24.39
CA ARG A 379 -5.29 -19.95 22.96
C ARG A 379 -6.54 -19.90 22.08
N LEU A 380 -7.73 -20.01 22.67
CA LEU A 380 -9.02 -19.83 22.01
C LEU A 380 -9.47 -18.38 22.17
N ASN A 381 -10.09 -17.82 21.13
CA ASN A 381 -10.85 -16.59 21.29
C ASN A 381 -12.13 -16.88 22.10
N LEU A 382 -12.23 -16.31 23.30
CA LEU A 382 -13.41 -16.43 24.15
C LEU A 382 -14.26 -15.15 24.06
N PRO A 383 -15.60 -15.26 24.04
CA PRO A 383 -16.46 -14.10 24.16
C PRO A 383 -16.19 -13.34 25.47
N HIS A 384 -15.82 -12.06 25.36
CA HIS A 384 -15.50 -11.22 26.52
C HIS A 384 -16.67 -11.12 27.50
N SER A 385 -17.90 -11.03 27.00
CA SER A 385 -19.13 -11.02 27.80
C SER A 385 -19.31 -12.23 28.71
N ARG A 386 -18.69 -13.37 28.37
CA ARG A 386 -18.76 -14.59 29.16
C ARG A 386 -17.62 -14.71 30.16
N LEU A 387 -16.45 -14.18 29.83
CA LEU A 387 -15.25 -14.27 30.68
C LEU A 387 -15.16 -13.11 31.69
N LEU A 388 -15.30 -11.87 31.21
CA LEU A 388 -15.04 -10.67 31.99
C LEU A 388 -15.90 -10.51 33.25
N PRO A 389 -17.19 -10.92 33.30
CA PRO A 389 -17.97 -10.88 34.54
C PRO A 389 -17.38 -11.70 35.70
N HIS A 390 -16.51 -12.67 35.41
CA HIS A 390 -15.83 -13.48 36.41
C HIS A 390 -14.46 -12.92 36.82
N CYS A 391 -14.01 -11.81 36.24
CA CYS A 391 -12.70 -11.21 36.53
C CYS A 391 -12.81 -10.08 37.56
N SER A 392 -11.67 -9.70 38.15
CA SER A 392 -11.59 -8.58 39.12
C SER A 392 -11.06 -7.27 38.53
N SER A 393 -10.24 -7.36 37.48
CA SER A 393 -9.65 -6.24 36.75
C SER A 393 -9.13 -6.76 35.42
N ALA A 394 -8.89 -5.87 34.46
CA ALA A 394 -8.30 -6.22 33.16
C ALA A 394 -6.97 -5.50 32.92
N ILE A 395 -6.02 -6.18 32.26
CA ILE A 395 -4.78 -5.62 31.71
C ILE A 395 -4.85 -5.80 30.19
N HIS A 396 -4.79 -4.71 29.42
CA HIS A 396 -4.93 -4.81 27.97
C HIS A 396 -4.32 -3.65 27.21
N HIS A 397 -4.17 -3.82 25.90
CA HIS A 397 -3.64 -2.81 24.99
C HIS A 397 -4.48 -1.53 24.87
N GLY A 398 -5.79 -1.57 25.16
CA GLY A 398 -6.64 -0.37 25.12
C GLY A 398 -7.46 -0.20 23.85
N GLY A 399 -7.57 -1.24 23.01
CA GLY A 399 -8.50 -1.22 21.89
C GLY A 399 -9.94 -1.03 22.37
N ILE A 400 -10.68 -0.14 21.72
CA ILE A 400 -12.01 0.31 22.15
C ILE A 400 -13.00 -0.84 22.40
N GLY A 401 -13.02 -1.88 21.56
CA GLY A 401 -13.88 -3.04 21.77
C GLY A 401 -13.60 -3.75 23.10
N THR A 402 -12.33 -3.85 23.51
CA THR A 402 -11.93 -4.41 24.80
C THR A 402 -12.26 -3.46 25.94
N VAL A 403 -12.04 -2.14 25.75
CA VAL A 403 -12.38 -1.11 26.74
C VAL A 403 -13.87 -1.15 27.08
N VAL A 404 -14.73 -1.13 26.06
CA VAL A 404 -16.19 -1.21 26.24
C VAL A 404 -16.57 -2.53 26.89
N ALA A 405 -16.04 -3.66 26.43
CA ALA A 405 -16.36 -4.96 27.03
C ALA A 405 -16.00 -5.03 28.53
N CYS A 406 -14.86 -4.47 28.93
CA CYS A 406 -14.44 -4.40 30.33
C CYS A 406 -15.32 -3.44 31.15
N LEU A 407 -15.67 -2.27 30.60
CA LEU A 407 -16.60 -1.34 31.25
C LEU A 407 -18.00 -1.95 31.39
N SER A 408 -18.51 -2.61 30.36
CA SER A 408 -19.78 -3.33 30.37
C SER A 408 -19.78 -4.50 31.35
N ALA A 409 -18.62 -5.06 31.71
CA ALA A 409 -18.48 -6.00 32.84
C ALA A 409 -18.29 -5.32 34.20
N GLY A 410 -18.15 -3.99 34.23
CA GLY A 410 -17.93 -3.21 35.45
C GLY A 410 -16.52 -3.35 36.03
N LEU A 411 -15.53 -3.66 35.18
CA LEU A 411 -14.15 -3.91 35.59
C LEU A 411 -13.29 -2.64 35.60
N PRO A 412 -12.49 -2.43 36.66
CA PRO A 412 -11.31 -1.57 36.60
C PRO A 412 -10.33 -2.07 35.53
N GLN A 413 -9.64 -1.13 34.88
CA GLN A 413 -8.78 -1.43 33.72
C GLN A 413 -7.39 -0.83 33.88
N LEU A 414 -6.37 -1.59 33.48
CA LEU A 414 -5.00 -1.13 33.31
C LEU A 414 -4.63 -1.21 31.83
N VAL A 415 -4.50 -0.05 31.19
CA VAL A 415 -4.16 0.07 29.78
C VAL A 415 -2.65 0.12 29.61
N VAL A 416 -2.13 -0.68 28.68
CA VAL A 416 -0.74 -0.62 28.22
C VAL A 416 -0.78 -0.31 26.72
N PRO A 417 -0.84 0.97 26.32
CA PRO A 417 -1.10 1.34 24.94
C PRO A 417 0.09 0.98 24.05
N LEU A 418 -0.22 0.54 22.83
CA LEU A 418 0.75 0.20 21.80
C LEU A 418 0.69 1.17 20.62
N ALA A 419 -0.51 1.53 20.15
CA ALA A 419 -0.68 2.36 18.96
C ALA A 419 -2.08 3.02 18.87
N TYR A 420 -2.24 3.91 17.89
CA TYR A 420 -3.52 4.51 17.47
C TYR A 420 -4.28 5.24 18.59
N ASP A 421 -5.53 4.88 18.82
CA ASP A 421 -6.46 5.49 19.78
C ASP A 421 -6.29 4.97 21.22
N GLN A 422 -5.41 4.00 21.43
CA GLN A 422 -5.22 3.34 22.73
C GLN A 422 -4.74 4.28 23.85
N PRO A 423 -3.79 5.22 23.63
CA PRO A 423 -3.41 6.19 24.65
C PRO A 423 -4.58 7.10 25.06
N PHE A 424 -5.42 7.51 24.10
CA PHE A 424 -6.60 8.33 24.38
C PHE A 424 -7.56 7.60 25.32
N TRP A 425 -7.86 6.32 25.06
CA TRP A 425 -8.71 5.53 25.94
C TRP A 425 -8.08 5.28 27.31
N GLY A 426 -6.77 5.05 27.37
CA GLY A 426 -6.02 4.92 28.62
C GLY A 426 -6.13 6.18 29.50
N GLN A 427 -5.99 7.38 28.91
CA GLN A 427 -6.20 8.63 29.62
C GLN A 427 -7.67 8.82 30.02
N ARG A 428 -8.61 8.50 29.11
CA ARG A 428 -10.04 8.70 29.39
C ARG A 428 -10.54 7.84 30.55
N LEU A 429 -10.04 6.60 30.67
CA LEU A 429 -10.35 5.73 31.81
C LEU A 429 -9.81 6.28 33.13
N GLN A 430 -8.64 6.96 33.11
CA GLN A 430 -8.11 7.67 34.28
C GLN A 430 -8.98 8.85 34.66
N ASP A 431 -9.37 9.69 33.70
CA ASP A 431 -10.22 10.85 33.94
C ASP A 431 -11.60 10.46 34.51
N LEU A 432 -12.12 9.33 34.05
CA LEU A 432 -13.37 8.73 34.55
C LEU A 432 -13.21 8.03 35.91
N GLY A 433 -11.98 7.87 36.41
CA GLY A 433 -11.68 7.20 37.68
C GLY A 433 -11.96 5.69 37.66
N VAL A 434 -11.91 5.06 36.49
CA VAL A 434 -12.22 3.63 36.30
C VAL A 434 -11.01 2.81 35.81
N GLY A 435 -9.87 3.44 35.58
CA GLY A 435 -8.66 2.76 35.14
C GLY A 435 -7.39 3.57 35.30
N GLU A 436 -6.27 2.94 34.93
CA GLU A 436 -4.94 3.55 34.83
C GLU A 436 -4.32 3.22 33.47
N SER A 437 -3.35 4.00 33.03
CA SER A 437 -2.55 3.72 31.83
C SER A 437 -1.07 3.72 32.19
N LEU A 438 -0.30 2.76 31.64
CA LEU A 438 1.15 2.66 31.78
C LEU A 438 1.78 2.55 30.41
N ALA A 439 2.77 3.38 30.10
CA ALA A 439 3.52 3.22 28.85
C ALA A 439 4.26 1.88 28.85
N LEU A 440 4.44 1.27 27.67
CA LEU A 440 5.03 -0.06 27.55
C LEU A 440 6.43 -0.13 28.19
N GLU A 441 7.21 0.94 28.08
CA GLU A 441 8.56 1.08 28.62
C GLU A 441 8.59 1.16 30.16
N GLU A 442 7.47 1.56 30.77
CA GLU A 442 7.30 1.67 32.22
C GLU A 442 6.80 0.34 32.84
N VAL A 443 6.45 -0.65 32.01
CA VAL A 443 5.92 -1.92 32.47
C VAL A 443 7.02 -2.72 33.18
N SER A 444 6.80 -2.97 34.45
CA SER A 444 7.63 -3.80 35.32
C SER A 444 6.74 -4.55 36.30
N VAL A 445 7.25 -5.60 36.92
CA VAL A 445 6.52 -6.34 37.97
C VAL A 445 6.00 -5.39 39.06
N LEU A 446 6.83 -4.43 39.46
CA LEU A 446 6.51 -3.48 40.51
C LEU A 446 5.46 -2.44 40.08
N SER A 447 5.60 -1.87 38.88
CA SER A 447 4.64 -0.87 38.38
C SER A 447 3.26 -1.50 38.15
N LEU A 448 3.19 -2.67 37.50
CA LEU A 448 1.95 -3.43 37.33
C LEU A 448 1.30 -3.74 38.68
N ALA A 449 2.06 -4.30 39.63
CA ALA A 449 1.51 -4.66 40.94
C ALA A 449 0.99 -3.45 41.72
N LYS A 450 1.70 -2.30 41.67
CA LYS A 450 1.26 -1.05 42.33
C LYS A 450 -0.02 -0.51 41.71
N SER A 451 -0.14 -0.49 40.39
CA SER A 451 -1.34 -0.01 39.70
C SER A 451 -2.53 -0.93 39.97
N LEU A 452 -2.34 -2.25 39.87
CA LEU A 452 -3.39 -3.22 40.20
C LEU A 452 -3.81 -3.16 41.67
N GLN A 453 -2.88 -2.96 42.61
CA GLN A 453 -3.22 -2.77 44.02
C GLN A 453 -4.09 -1.53 44.26
N ARG A 454 -3.84 -0.42 43.54
CA ARG A 454 -4.68 0.78 43.63
C ARG A 454 -6.06 0.53 43.04
N LEU A 455 -6.14 0.00 41.82
CA LEU A 455 -7.41 -0.33 41.15
C LEU A 455 -8.26 -1.32 41.95
N LEU A 456 -7.65 -2.35 42.53
CA LEU A 456 -8.32 -3.37 43.34
C LEU A 456 -8.50 -2.97 44.81
N GLY A 457 -7.81 -1.93 45.29
CA GLY A 457 -7.87 -1.46 46.67
C GLY A 457 -8.93 -0.39 46.90
N ASP A 458 -9.14 0.49 45.92
CA ASP A 458 -10.04 1.63 46.04
C ASP A 458 -11.50 1.28 45.70
N ASP A 459 -12.40 1.38 46.69
CA ASP A 459 -13.84 1.19 46.52
C ASP A 459 -14.46 2.20 45.54
N ARG A 460 -13.87 3.41 45.42
CA ARG A 460 -14.36 4.44 44.50
C ARG A 460 -14.20 4.02 43.06
N VAL A 461 -13.04 3.45 42.71
CA VAL A 461 -12.76 2.95 41.36
C VAL A 461 -13.72 1.82 40.99
N ARG A 462 -13.93 0.86 41.91
CA ARG A 462 -14.89 -0.24 41.68
C ARG A 462 -16.33 0.25 41.54
N SER A 463 -16.73 1.21 42.39
CA SER A 463 -18.08 1.79 42.34
C SER A 463 -18.30 2.56 41.04
N ALA A 464 -17.32 3.35 40.61
CA ALA A 464 -17.35 4.07 39.35
C ALA A 464 -17.43 3.12 38.15
N ALA A 465 -16.59 2.09 38.10
CA ALA A 465 -16.58 1.11 37.00
C ALA A 465 -17.93 0.37 36.90
N ARG A 466 -18.48 -0.09 38.03
CA ARG A 466 -19.81 -0.75 38.08
C ARG A 466 -20.95 0.20 37.70
N GLY A 467 -20.90 1.45 38.16
CA GLY A 467 -21.89 2.47 37.85
C GLY A 467 -21.92 2.80 36.36
N LEU A 468 -20.74 3.01 35.76
CA LEU A 468 -20.59 3.24 34.34
C LEU A 468 -21.06 2.04 33.52
N GLY A 469 -20.62 0.82 33.88
CA GLY A 469 -21.04 -0.42 33.23
C GLY A 469 -22.54 -0.66 33.25
N ALA A 470 -23.21 -0.37 34.37
CA ALA A 470 -24.67 -0.45 34.45
C ALA A 470 -25.37 0.61 33.58
N GLY A 471 -24.75 1.79 33.38
CA GLY A 471 -25.21 2.79 32.43
C GLY A 471 -25.07 2.33 30.98
N LEU A 472 -23.94 1.70 30.62
CA LEU A 472 -23.71 1.18 29.28
C LEU A 472 -24.73 0.10 28.90
N ARG A 473 -24.93 -0.91 29.76
CA ARG A 473 -25.90 -2.00 29.51
C ARG A 473 -27.35 -1.52 29.41
N ARG A 474 -27.77 -0.56 30.25
CA ARG A 474 -29.14 0.00 30.16
C ARG A 474 -29.41 0.75 28.86
N ASN A 475 -28.39 1.37 28.27
CA ASN A 475 -28.52 2.02 26.96
C ASN A 475 -28.51 1.00 25.80
N GLU A 476 -28.13 -0.26 26.08
CA GLU A 476 -28.17 -1.39 25.13
C GLU A 476 -29.50 -2.18 25.21
N GLU A 477 -30.11 -2.28 26.40
CA GLU A 477 -31.30 -3.09 26.72
C GLU A 477 -32.65 -2.33 26.65
N GLY A 478 -32.91 -1.52 25.64
CA GLY A 478 -34.25 -0.90 25.48
C GLY A 478 -35.38 -1.95 25.63
N ASP A 479 -36.37 -1.65 26.49
CA ASP A 479 -37.41 -2.58 27.01
C ASP A 479 -37.79 -3.76 26.08
N GLU A 480 -37.79 -4.96 26.67
CA GLU A 480 -38.11 -6.29 26.15
C GLU A 480 -38.54 -6.42 24.67
N GLU A 481 -37.88 -7.34 23.97
CA GLU A 481 -38.12 -7.83 22.60
C GLU A 481 -37.27 -7.13 21.49
N VAL A 482 -36.07 -7.69 21.25
CA VAL A 482 -35.20 -7.54 20.04
C VAL A 482 -35.26 -6.14 19.39
N ARG A 483 -34.84 -5.11 20.12
CA ARG A 483 -34.52 -3.79 19.53
C ARG A 483 -33.01 -3.59 19.58
N PRO A 484 -32.37 -3.10 18.50
CA PRO A 484 -31.00 -2.63 18.59
C PRO A 484 -30.90 -1.53 19.66
N ALA A 485 -29.78 -1.47 20.39
CA ALA A 485 -29.44 -0.35 21.26
C ALA A 485 -29.77 0.99 20.55
N GLU A 486 -30.26 2.00 21.28
CA GLU A 486 -30.82 3.23 20.70
C GLU A 486 -29.92 3.88 19.63
N GLY A 487 -28.60 3.81 19.82
CA GLY A 487 -27.61 4.31 18.86
C GLY A 487 -27.43 3.44 17.59
N THR A 488 -27.51 2.11 17.69
CA THR A 488 -27.48 1.21 16.51
C THR A 488 -28.74 1.41 15.67
N ALA A 489 -29.88 1.67 16.30
CA ALA A 489 -31.12 1.98 15.60
C ALA A 489 -31.01 3.29 14.80
N ALA A 490 -30.35 4.31 15.35
CA ALA A 490 -30.08 5.59 14.67
C ALA A 490 -29.17 5.40 13.45
N ALA A 491 -28.05 4.67 13.60
CA ALA A 491 -27.16 4.31 12.48
C ALA A 491 -27.93 3.60 11.36
N LEU A 492 -28.71 2.57 11.71
CA LEU A 492 -29.50 1.82 10.73
C LEU A 492 -30.58 2.68 10.06
N GLN A 493 -31.18 3.65 10.76
CA GLN A 493 -32.14 4.57 10.19
C GLN A 493 -31.49 5.49 9.14
N LEU A 494 -30.32 6.05 9.44
CA LEU A 494 -29.55 6.87 8.51
C LEU A 494 -29.15 6.07 7.26
N LEU A 495 -28.59 4.87 7.46
CA LEU A 495 -28.19 3.97 6.38
C LEU A 495 -29.37 3.56 5.50
N ALA A 496 -30.48 3.08 6.09
CA ALA A 496 -31.65 2.66 5.33
C ALA A 496 -32.30 3.83 4.57
N GLY A 497 -32.37 5.01 5.19
CA GLY A 497 -32.86 6.23 4.55
C GLY A 497 -32.01 6.62 3.33
N ALA A 498 -30.69 6.57 3.47
CA ALA A 498 -29.75 6.87 2.39
C ALA A 498 -29.89 5.90 1.21
N VAL A 499 -29.89 4.57 1.44
CA VAL A 499 -30.08 3.57 0.37
C VAL A 499 -31.42 3.75 -0.34
N SER A 500 -32.48 4.07 0.42
CA SER A 500 -33.82 4.25 -0.13
C SER A 500 -33.91 5.51 -1.00
N SER A 501 -33.28 6.60 -0.55
CA SER A 501 -33.20 7.87 -1.29
C SER A 501 -32.30 7.79 -2.53
N ALA A 502 -31.34 6.87 -2.58
CA ALA A 502 -30.43 6.72 -3.74
C ALA A 502 -31.16 6.42 -5.06
N ALA A 503 -32.43 5.97 -5.01
CA ALA A 503 -33.28 5.78 -6.18
C ALA A 503 -33.63 7.10 -6.90
N THR A 504 -33.56 8.25 -6.23
CA THR A 504 -33.90 9.57 -6.80
C THR A 504 -32.68 10.33 -7.33
N LEU A 505 -31.47 9.85 -7.03
CA LEU A 505 -30.22 10.46 -7.47
C LEU A 505 -29.96 10.17 -8.96
N THR A 506 -29.50 11.19 -9.69
CA THR A 506 -29.03 11.03 -11.08
C THR A 506 -27.74 10.21 -11.07
N ARG A 507 -27.83 8.95 -11.50
CA ARG A 507 -26.69 8.02 -11.50
C ARG A 507 -25.66 8.42 -12.54
N ARG A 508 -24.39 8.33 -12.17
CA ARG A 508 -23.28 8.31 -13.14
C ARG A 508 -23.10 6.88 -13.68
N PRO A 509 -22.55 6.71 -14.90
CA PRO A 509 -22.30 5.38 -15.46
C PRO A 509 -21.44 4.56 -14.50
N ARG A 510 -21.85 3.31 -14.23
CA ARG A 510 -21.03 2.36 -13.46
C ARG A 510 -19.68 2.17 -14.17
N PRO A 511 -18.57 2.04 -13.43
CA PRO A 511 -17.31 1.60 -14.01
C PRO A 511 -17.52 0.30 -14.81
N PRO A 512 -16.98 0.18 -16.03
CA PRO A 512 -17.18 -1.03 -16.84
C PRO A 512 -16.62 -2.28 -16.14
N LYS A 513 -17.03 -3.46 -16.62
CA LYS A 513 -16.58 -4.73 -16.02
C LYS A 513 -15.07 -4.94 -16.15
N GLY A 514 -14.46 -4.41 -17.22
CA GLY A 514 -13.03 -4.19 -17.38
C GLY A 514 -12.71 -2.69 -17.35
N TRP A 515 -11.43 -2.35 -17.40
CA TRP A 515 -11.00 -0.96 -17.38
C TRP A 515 -11.40 -0.22 -18.66
N PRO A 516 -11.97 0.99 -18.61
CA PRO A 516 -12.17 1.77 -19.82
C PRO A 516 -10.80 2.29 -20.28
N LEU A 517 -10.42 2.03 -21.54
CA LEU A 517 -9.32 2.74 -22.20
C LEU A 517 -9.56 4.25 -22.09
N LYS A 518 -8.79 4.92 -21.23
CA LYS A 518 -8.77 6.38 -21.24
C LYS A 518 -8.14 6.88 -22.52
N PRO A 519 -8.74 7.82 -23.25
CA PRO A 519 -8.08 8.43 -24.40
C PRO A 519 -6.75 9.06 -23.95
N PRO A 520 -5.73 9.11 -24.82
CA PRO A 520 -4.49 9.80 -24.51
C PRO A 520 -4.75 11.25 -24.09
N ARG A 521 -4.03 11.69 -23.07
CA ARG A 521 -4.16 13.03 -22.47
C ARG A 521 -2.79 13.58 -22.10
N GLN A 522 -2.72 14.87 -21.83
CA GLN A 522 -1.53 15.47 -21.24
C GLN A 522 -1.43 15.09 -19.76
N VAL A 523 -0.24 14.64 -19.36
CA VAL A 523 0.14 14.31 -17.98
C VAL A 523 1.48 14.98 -17.65
N PRO A 524 1.73 15.39 -16.41
CA PRO A 524 3.03 15.93 -15.99
C PRO A 524 4.16 14.91 -16.15
N LEU A 525 5.29 15.34 -16.70
CA LEU A 525 6.48 14.50 -16.88
C LEU A 525 7.11 14.08 -15.53
N HIS A 526 7.08 14.96 -14.53
CA HIS A 526 7.52 14.72 -13.16
C HIS A 526 6.62 15.50 -12.18
N LYS A 527 6.83 15.32 -10.87
CA LYS A 527 6.06 16.02 -9.84
C LYS A 527 6.56 17.48 -9.71
N GLY A 528 5.65 18.45 -9.68
CA GLY A 528 5.92 19.88 -9.45
C GLY A 528 5.11 20.81 -10.38
N ASP A 529 4.80 22.02 -9.91
CA ASP A 529 3.83 22.95 -10.54
C ASP A 529 4.26 23.51 -11.90
N ALA A 530 5.54 23.36 -12.24
CA ALA A 530 6.12 23.75 -13.52
C ALA A 530 6.53 22.56 -14.40
N ALA A 531 6.11 21.34 -14.06
CA ALA A 531 6.53 20.15 -14.81
C ALA A 531 5.98 20.17 -16.25
N PRO A 532 6.83 19.96 -17.27
CA PRO A 532 6.39 19.91 -18.65
C PRO A 532 5.38 18.77 -18.86
N LEU A 533 4.33 19.03 -19.63
CA LEU A 533 3.30 18.04 -19.92
C LEU A 533 3.70 17.15 -21.10
N VAL A 534 3.38 15.86 -21.05
CA VAL A 534 3.53 14.90 -22.15
C VAL A 534 2.22 14.17 -22.39
N TRP A 535 1.95 13.79 -23.64
CA TRP A 535 0.86 12.93 -24.04
C TRP A 535 1.15 11.48 -23.67
N ALA A 536 0.29 10.92 -22.83
CA ALA A 536 0.30 9.50 -22.47
C ALA A 536 -1.13 9.02 -22.14
N ARG A 537 -1.29 7.70 -22.00
CA ARG A 537 -2.52 7.12 -21.45
C ARG A 537 -2.44 7.01 -19.91
N CYS A 538 -1.25 6.66 -19.41
CA CYS A 538 -0.97 6.39 -18.01
C CYS A 538 0.03 7.42 -17.46
N ALA A 539 -0.31 8.07 -16.34
CA ALA A 539 0.61 9.01 -15.69
C ALA A 539 1.71 8.26 -14.92
N GLY A 540 1.38 7.09 -14.35
CA GLY A 540 2.35 6.22 -13.68
C GLY A 540 3.46 5.74 -14.61
N GLU A 541 3.12 5.35 -15.84
CA GLU A 541 4.09 4.97 -16.88
C GLU A 541 5.09 6.10 -17.19
N VAL A 542 4.57 7.33 -17.35
CA VAL A 542 5.42 8.51 -17.62
C VAL A 542 6.39 8.76 -16.46
N GLN A 543 5.90 8.70 -15.21
CA GLN A 543 6.72 8.90 -14.03
C GLN A 543 7.79 7.83 -13.87
N TYR A 544 7.43 6.56 -14.15
CA TYR A 544 8.35 5.42 -14.11
C TYR A 544 9.51 5.60 -15.10
N VAL A 545 9.17 5.78 -16.39
CA VAL A 545 10.17 5.93 -17.46
C VAL A 545 11.00 7.22 -17.27
N HIS A 546 10.39 8.31 -16.79
CA HIS A 546 11.13 9.52 -16.45
C HIS A 546 12.13 9.29 -15.33
N SER A 547 11.75 8.56 -14.27
CA SER A 547 12.66 8.24 -13.16
C SER A 547 13.86 7.41 -13.64
N GLU A 548 13.65 6.40 -14.49
CA GLU A 548 14.74 5.60 -15.06
C GLU A 548 15.72 6.42 -15.90
N VAL A 549 15.17 7.26 -16.79
CA VAL A 549 15.98 8.05 -17.72
C VAL A 549 16.70 9.21 -17.02
N ALA A 550 15.99 10.00 -16.21
CA ALA A 550 16.49 11.28 -15.69
C ALA A 550 17.01 11.21 -14.26
N GLU A 551 16.35 10.47 -13.37
CA GLU A 551 16.68 10.44 -11.93
C GLU A 551 17.73 9.38 -11.62
N LYS A 552 17.48 8.13 -12.07
CA LYS A 552 18.38 6.99 -11.91
C LYS A 552 19.53 7.02 -12.94
N ALA A 553 19.34 7.75 -14.05
CA ALA A 553 20.30 7.85 -15.15
C ALA A 553 20.78 6.48 -15.66
N CYS A 554 19.83 5.54 -15.83
CA CYS A 554 20.11 4.16 -16.23
C CYS A 554 20.86 4.05 -17.57
N TYR A 555 20.81 5.06 -18.42
CA TYR A 555 21.48 5.05 -19.73
C TYR A 555 22.76 5.91 -19.77
N GLY A 556 23.28 6.27 -18.59
CA GLY A 556 24.47 7.10 -18.44
C GLY A 556 24.21 8.60 -18.47
N ASP A 557 25.27 9.39 -18.36
CA ASP A 557 25.23 10.84 -18.43
C ASP A 557 25.13 11.31 -19.90
N LEU A 558 23.90 11.50 -20.37
CA LEU A 558 23.62 11.92 -21.75
C LEU A 558 24.23 13.29 -22.10
N ALA A 559 24.42 14.17 -21.11
CA ALA A 559 25.05 15.47 -21.33
C ALA A 559 26.55 15.35 -21.65
N ALA A 560 27.19 14.23 -21.28
CA ALA A 560 28.60 13.97 -21.56
C ALA A 560 28.85 13.32 -22.94
N LEU A 561 27.80 13.05 -23.72
CA LEU A 561 27.94 12.52 -25.08
C LEU A 561 28.59 13.56 -25.99
N ARG A 562 29.70 13.18 -26.63
CA ARG A 562 30.43 14.04 -27.57
C ARG A 562 29.55 14.40 -28.78
N PRO A 563 29.55 15.67 -29.22
CA PRO A 563 28.92 16.09 -30.49
C PRO A 563 29.38 15.28 -31.71
N GLY A 564 28.50 15.20 -32.71
CA GLY A 564 28.71 14.48 -33.97
C GLY A 564 28.67 12.96 -33.80
N GLY A 565 27.69 12.28 -34.40
CA GLY A 565 27.56 10.82 -34.34
C GLY A 565 26.12 10.38 -34.10
N LEU A 566 25.92 9.07 -33.98
CA LEU A 566 24.60 8.43 -33.92
C LEU A 566 24.25 7.98 -32.50
N VAL A 567 23.04 8.27 -32.05
CA VAL A 567 22.38 7.60 -30.92
C VAL A 567 21.26 6.73 -31.49
N VAL A 568 21.14 5.50 -31.00
CA VAL A 568 20.04 4.58 -31.36
C VAL A 568 19.22 4.31 -30.11
N ASP A 569 17.92 4.61 -30.19
CA ASP A 569 16.91 4.38 -29.17
C ASP A 569 16.00 3.24 -29.63
N ALA A 570 16.39 2.00 -29.31
CA ALA A 570 15.60 0.81 -29.56
C ALA A 570 14.60 0.61 -28.40
N GLY A 571 13.31 0.69 -28.73
CA GLY A 571 12.22 0.81 -27.75
C GLY A 571 12.04 2.25 -27.29
N MET A 572 11.74 3.13 -28.25
CA MET A 572 11.56 4.55 -28.00
C MET A 572 10.35 4.83 -27.08
N ASN A 573 9.35 3.93 -27.02
CA ASN A 573 8.17 4.04 -26.16
C ASN A 573 7.50 5.41 -26.36
N LEU A 574 7.21 6.15 -25.27
CA LEU A 574 6.63 7.49 -25.30
C LEU A 574 7.60 8.61 -25.75
N GLY A 575 8.82 8.27 -26.17
CA GLY A 575 9.86 9.19 -26.63
C GLY A 575 10.60 9.93 -25.51
N LEU A 576 10.49 9.48 -24.26
CA LEU A 576 11.03 10.21 -23.10
C LEU A 576 12.56 10.18 -23.01
N PHE A 577 13.19 9.07 -23.41
CA PHE A 577 14.66 9.00 -23.56
C PHE A 577 15.15 10.03 -24.58
N SER A 578 14.57 9.99 -25.78
CA SER A 578 14.91 10.91 -26.87
C SER A 578 14.64 12.39 -26.50
N LEU A 579 13.57 12.66 -25.75
CA LEU A 579 13.28 13.99 -25.20
C LEU A 579 14.37 14.44 -24.20
N HIS A 580 14.75 13.56 -23.27
CA HIS A 580 15.78 13.87 -22.27
C HIS A 580 17.16 14.07 -22.91
N LEU A 581 17.50 13.26 -23.92
CA LEU A 581 18.71 13.43 -24.73
C LEU A 581 18.75 14.82 -25.37
N ALA A 582 17.66 15.23 -26.03
CA ALA A 582 17.58 16.55 -26.66
C ALA A 582 17.76 17.67 -25.63
N GLN A 583 17.11 17.58 -24.47
CA GLN A 583 17.23 18.56 -23.39
C GLN A 583 18.65 18.63 -22.81
N ALA A 584 19.28 17.48 -22.55
CA ALA A 584 20.63 17.38 -22.01
C ALA A 584 21.68 18.00 -22.95
N CYS A 585 21.52 17.81 -24.26
CA CYS A 585 22.46 18.31 -25.27
C CYS A 585 22.17 19.75 -25.73
N THR A 586 21.00 20.34 -25.39
CA THR A 586 20.64 21.72 -25.77
C THR A 586 21.58 22.77 -25.16
N ALA A 587 22.33 22.43 -24.10
CA ALA A 587 23.30 23.30 -23.44
C ALA A 587 24.63 23.49 -24.22
N GLN A 588 24.92 22.68 -25.24
CA GLN A 588 26.19 22.66 -25.99
C GLN A 588 26.09 23.34 -27.38
N LYS A 589 25.46 24.52 -27.45
CA LYS A 589 25.28 25.23 -28.73
C LYS A 589 26.63 25.62 -29.36
N GLY A 590 26.92 25.09 -30.56
CA GLY A 590 28.02 25.53 -31.43
C GLY A 590 29.08 24.47 -31.79
N GLU A 591 28.98 23.24 -31.30
CA GLU A 591 30.01 22.19 -31.50
C GLU A 591 29.59 21.01 -32.40
N GLY A 592 28.48 21.16 -33.15
CA GLY A 592 27.88 20.10 -33.99
C GLY A 592 26.75 19.35 -33.27
N GLY A 593 25.83 18.73 -34.03
CA GLY A 593 24.64 18.05 -33.50
C GLY A 593 24.79 16.54 -33.26
N LEU A 594 23.76 15.94 -32.68
CA LEU A 594 23.60 14.49 -32.56
C LEU A 594 22.40 14.02 -33.38
N LEU A 595 22.57 12.93 -34.09
CA LEU A 595 21.49 12.24 -34.79
C LEU A 595 20.96 11.11 -33.90
N CYS A 596 19.68 11.14 -33.54
CA CYS A 596 19.03 10.05 -32.79
C CYS A 596 18.10 9.26 -33.73
N LEU A 597 18.19 7.93 -33.74
CA LEU A 597 17.22 7.06 -34.42
C LEU A 597 16.33 6.38 -33.36
N GLY A 598 15.05 6.72 -33.32
CA GLY A 598 14.07 6.14 -32.40
C GLY A 598 13.18 5.11 -33.08
N PHE A 599 13.05 3.92 -32.49
CA PHE A 599 12.24 2.81 -33.01
C PHE A 599 11.12 2.45 -32.03
N GLU A 600 9.87 2.59 -32.47
CA GLU A 600 8.67 2.19 -31.70
C GLU A 600 7.64 1.52 -32.64
N PRO A 601 7.42 0.21 -32.52
CA PRO A 601 6.56 -0.52 -33.46
C PRO A 601 5.05 -0.29 -33.26
N ALA A 602 4.57 0.01 -32.05
CA ALA A 602 3.14 0.19 -31.78
C ALA A 602 2.64 1.53 -32.33
N ALA A 603 1.65 1.48 -33.23
CA ALA A 603 1.19 2.67 -33.98
C ALA A 603 0.72 3.81 -33.06
N GLU A 604 0.02 3.45 -31.98
CA GLU A 604 -0.46 4.41 -31.01
C GLU A 604 0.68 5.04 -30.19
N THR A 605 1.55 4.22 -29.60
CA THR A 605 2.70 4.68 -28.80
C THR A 605 3.63 5.55 -29.64
N TYR A 606 3.92 5.12 -30.87
CA TYR A 606 4.68 5.90 -31.87
C TYR A 606 4.07 7.28 -32.11
N SER A 607 2.76 7.35 -32.29
CA SER A 607 2.05 8.62 -32.50
C SER A 607 2.13 9.54 -31.28
N LEU A 608 2.14 8.98 -30.06
CA LEU A 608 2.31 9.76 -28.82
C LEU A 608 3.75 10.26 -28.67
N ALA A 609 4.75 9.44 -28.98
CA ALA A 609 6.16 9.83 -28.98
C ALA A 609 6.43 11.02 -29.91
N LEU A 610 5.93 10.96 -31.15
CA LEU A 610 6.06 12.06 -32.11
C LEU A 610 5.43 13.36 -31.57
N ARG A 611 4.26 13.27 -30.92
CA ARG A 611 3.59 14.43 -30.32
C ARG A 611 4.41 15.00 -29.17
N ASN A 612 4.94 14.16 -28.29
CA ASN A 612 5.75 14.56 -27.15
C ASN A 612 7.01 15.29 -27.60
N LEU A 613 7.78 14.71 -28.52
CA LEU A 613 9.00 15.30 -29.04
C LEU A 613 8.74 16.66 -29.71
N ARG A 614 7.74 16.74 -30.61
CA ARG A 614 7.37 17.99 -31.30
C ARG A 614 6.88 19.07 -30.34
N GLN A 615 6.08 18.70 -29.34
CA GLN A 615 5.54 19.65 -28.36
C GLN A 615 6.65 20.32 -27.54
N HIS A 616 7.74 19.61 -27.28
CA HIS A 616 8.89 20.11 -26.52
C HIS A 616 9.99 20.70 -27.41
N GLY A 617 9.68 21.03 -28.67
CA GLY A 617 10.59 21.73 -29.57
C GLY A 617 11.76 20.87 -30.08
N VAL A 618 11.69 19.55 -29.93
CA VAL A 618 12.68 18.63 -30.51
C VAL A 618 12.48 18.58 -32.03
N GLN A 619 13.57 18.64 -32.79
CA GLN A 619 13.53 18.46 -34.23
C GLN A 619 13.27 16.99 -34.55
N VAL A 620 12.16 16.70 -35.23
CA VAL A 620 11.71 15.34 -35.51
C VAL A 620 11.52 15.12 -37.01
N VAL A 621 12.10 14.04 -37.52
CA VAL A 621 11.83 13.52 -38.86
C VAL A 621 11.03 12.22 -38.72
N ASP A 622 9.84 12.20 -39.30
CA ASP A 622 8.88 11.09 -39.21
C ASP A 622 8.97 10.24 -40.47
N HIS A 623 9.49 9.03 -40.32
CA HIS A 623 9.66 8.09 -41.44
C HIS A 623 8.54 7.04 -41.52
N GLY A 624 7.61 7.02 -40.56
CA GLY A 624 6.63 5.95 -40.43
C GLY A 624 7.27 4.56 -40.48
N ASN A 625 6.71 3.66 -41.28
CA ASN A 625 7.19 2.29 -41.44
C ASN A 625 8.21 2.10 -42.58
N SER A 626 8.91 3.17 -43.02
CA SER A 626 9.91 3.11 -44.08
C SER A 626 11.31 3.53 -43.60
N LEU A 627 12.35 3.02 -44.27
CA LEU A 627 13.74 3.48 -44.11
C LEU A 627 14.13 4.50 -45.20
N ASP A 628 13.16 4.97 -45.99
CA ASP A 628 13.39 5.94 -47.05
C ASP A 628 13.83 7.28 -46.48
N GLY A 629 14.74 7.96 -47.19
CA GLY A 629 15.35 9.21 -46.74
C GLY A 629 16.49 9.04 -45.75
N LEU A 630 16.85 7.80 -45.37
CA LEU A 630 18.05 7.51 -44.58
C LEU A 630 19.28 7.44 -45.51
N GLU A 631 20.09 8.49 -45.55
CA GLU A 631 21.26 8.63 -46.43
C GLU A 631 22.54 9.01 -45.65
N PRO A 632 23.76 8.74 -46.17
CA PRO A 632 25.02 8.98 -45.46
C PRO A 632 25.30 10.43 -45.02
N GLY A 633 24.63 11.43 -45.61
CA GLY A 633 24.82 12.86 -45.32
C GLY A 633 24.03 13.40 -44.13
N LEU A 634 23.23 12.58 -43.44
CA LEU A 634 22.32 12.98 -42.36
C LEU A 634 22.98 13.43 -41.05
N LEU A 635 24.30 13.31 -40.93
CA LEU A 635 25.03 13.59 -39.69
C LEU A 635 25.32 15.07 -39.46
N GLU A 636 25.07 15.93 -40.45
CA GLU A 636 25.18 17.38 -40.31
C GLU A 636 23.87 17.95 -39.72
N ALA A 637 23.80 17.96 -38.39
CA ALA A 637 22.67 18.51 -37.65
C ALA A 637 23.11 19.68 -36.76
N ASP A 638 22.25 20.69 -36.62
CA ASP A 638 22.38 21.73 -35.59
C ASP A 638 21.55 21.32 -34.37
N GLY A 639 22.21 20.76 -33.36
CA GLY A 639 21.57 20.22 -32.15
C GLY A 639 21.12 18.77 -32.28
N VAL A 640 20.09 18.35 -31.53
CA VAL A 640 19.59 16.96 -31.57
C VAL A 640 18.43 16.85 -32.55
N VAL A 641 18.58 16.00 -33.56
CA VAL A 641 17.51 15.64 -34.51
C VAL A 641 17.14 14.18 -34.29
N VAL A 642 15.85 13.92 -34.07
CA VAL A 642 15.32 12.57 -33.83
C VAL A 642 14.59 12.08 -35.08
N HIS A 643 15.12 11.03 -35.70
CA HIS A 643 14.48 10.31 -36.80
C HIS A 643 13.68 9.14 -36.20
N CYS A 644 12.36 9.21 -36.32
CA CYS A 644 11.45 8.25 -35.68
C CYS A 644 10.91 7.24 -36.71
N PHE A 645 10.99 5.96 -36.36
CA PHE A 645 10.54 4.84 -37.17
C PHE A 645 9.47 4.01 -36.46
N GLN A 646 8.34 3.79 -37.13
CA GLN A 646 7.32 2.83 -36.73
C GLN A 646 7.72 1.42 -37.17
N LEU A 647 8.84 0.92 -36.62
CA LEU A 647 9.47 -0.34 -36.98
C LEU A 647 9.94 -1.07 -35.73
N ALA A 648 9.82 -2.39 -35.72
CA ALA A 648 10.51 -3.24 -34.76
C ALA A 648 11.96 -3.48 -35.23
N LEU A 649 12.88 -3.63 -34.27
CA LEU A 649 14.24 -4.11 -34.54
C LEU A 649 14.33 -5.59 -34.18
N GLY A 650 15.00 -6.37 -35.02
CA GLY A 650 15.22 -7.80 -34.76
C GLY A 650 16.32 -8.42 -35.62
N ALA A 651 16.47 -9.74 -35.50
CA ALA A 651 17.55 -10.49 -36.15
C ALA A 651 17.39 -10.60 -37.68
N GLU A 652 16.15 -10.52 -38.18
CA GLU A 652 15.80 -10.67 -39.59
C GLU A 652 14.80 -9.58 -40.04
N GLU A 653 14.82 -9.24 -41.33
CA GLU A 653 13.81 -8.36 -41.93
C GLU A 653 12.54 -9.16 -42.24
N GLY A 654 11.37 -8.57 -41.96
CA GLY A 654 10.09 -9.19 -42.29
C GLY A 654 8.93 -8.53 -41.56
N GLU A 655 7.83 -9.27 -41.42
CA GLU A 655 6.73 -8.91 -40.53
C GLU A 655 6.77 -9.79 -39.30
N ALA A 656 6.38 -9.24 -38.16
CA ALA A 656 6.24 -9.97 -36.93
C ALA A 656 4.95 -9.59 -36.19
N GLU A 657 4.46 -10.52 -35.38
CA GLU A 657 3.39 -10.26 -34.44
C GLU A 657 3.96 -9.57 -33.19
N PHE A 658 3.31 -8.50 -32.77
CA PHE A 658 3.68 -7.67 -31.64
C PHE A 658 2.52 -7.61 -30.64
N CYS A 659 2.78 -7.97 -29.40
CA CYS A 659 1.85 -7.90 -28.28
C CYS A 659 1.90 -6.50 -27.66
N TYR A 660 0.98 -5.65 -28.09
CA TYR A 660 0.81 -4.29 -27.61
C TYR A 660 -0.04 -4.25 -26.32
N LEU A 661 0.47 -3.55 -25.29
CA LEU A 661 -0.25 -3.25 -24.05
C LEU A 661 -0.57 -1.74 -23.97
N PRO A 662 -1.80 -1.30 -24.23
CA PRO A 662 -2.17 0.12 -24.19
C PRO A 662 -2.10 0.77 -22.80
N HIS A 663 -2.15 -0.03 -21.73
CA HIS A 663 -2.10 0.44 -20.34
C HIS A 663 -0.69 0.48 -19.75
N LEU A 664 0.29 -0.10 -20.45
CA LEU A 664 1.67 -0.23 -20.03
C LEU A 664 2.52 -0.42 -21.28
N SER A 665 2.61 0.63 -22.10
CA SER A 665 3.15 0.52 -23.45
C SER A 665 4.63 0.18 -23.47
N SER A 666 5.38 0.65 -22.47
CA SER A 666 6.78 0.26 -22.23
C SER A 666 6.99 -1.25 -22.18
N ASN A 667 6.02 -2.02 -21.66
CA ASN A 667 6.12 -3.48 -21.56
C ASN A 667 5.55 -4.23 -22.78
N SER A 668 5.40 -3.56 -23.91
CA SER A 668 4.98 -4.22 -25.16
C SER A 668 6.15 -4.96 -25.79
N THR A 669 5.91 -6.15 -26.37
CA THR A 669 6.99 -6.99 -26.89
C THR A 669 6.57 -7.80 -28.11
N MET A 670 7.51 -8.42 -28.79
CA MET A 670 7.28 -9.36 -29.87
C MET A 670 6.54 -10.60 -29.35
N ALA A 671 5.53 -11.09 -30.08
CA ALA A 671 4.66 -12.17 -29.62
C ALA A 671 5.41 -13.48 -29.29
N ARG A 672 6.53 -13.74 -29.98
CA ARG A 672 7.41 -14.90 -29.69
C ARG A 672 8.13 -14.81 -28.33
N HIS A 673 8.31 -13.61 -27.80
CA HIS A 673 8.93 -13.33 -26.50
C HIS A 673 7.91 -13.08 -25.39
N ARG A 674 6.61 -13.22 -25.71
CA ARG A 674 5.51 -13.08 -24.75
C ARG A 674 5.67 -13.96 -23.51
N SER A 675 6.28 -15.14 -23.63
CA SER A 675 6.55 -16.03 -22.49
C SER A 675 7.70 -15.57 -21.60
N GLU A 676 8.66 -14.81 -22.12
CA GLU A 676 9.71 -14.20 -21.28
C GLU A 676 9.09 -13.14 -20.36
N LYS A 677 7.99 -12.53 -20.81
CA LYS A 677 7.14 -11.63 -20.01
C LYS A 677 6.20 -12.35 -19.03
N ASP A 678 5.90 -13.63 -19.23
CA ASP A 678 5.20 -14.41 -18.18
C ASP A 678 6.03 -14.46 -16.89
N HIS A 679 7.33 -14.17 -16.93
CA HIS A 679 8.13 -14.00 -15.72
C HIS A 679 7.79 -12.71 -14.98
N LEU A 680 7.55 -11.55 -15.61
CA LEU A 680 7.03 -10.34 -14.93
C LEU A 680 5.62 -10.54 -14.34
N ARG A 681 4.79 -11.35 -15.01
CA ARG A 681 3.51 -11.84 -14.49
C ARG A 681 3.69 -12.72 -13.24
N LYS A 682 4.73 -13.55 -13.22
CA LYS A 682 5.02 -14.53 -12.15
C LYS A 682 5.98 -14.02 -11.07
N SER A 683 6.73 -12.94 -11.32
CA SER A 683 7.83 -12.44 -10.46
C SER A 683 7.34 -11.47 -9.39
N GLY A 684 6.07 -11.03 -9.46
CA GLY A 684 5.52 -10.06 -8.51
C GLY A 684 6.05 -8.63 -8.69
N ALA A 685 6.80 -8.37 -9.77
CA ALA A 685 7.24 -7.06 -10.22
C ALA A 685 6.09 -6.04 -10.32
N PHE A 686 4.97 -6.54 -10.83
CA PHE A 686 3.66 -6.01 -10.54
C PHE A 686 3.04 -6.92 -9.50
N GLU A 687 2.52 -6.29 -8.46
CA GLU A 687 1.51 -6.83 -7.56
C GLU A 687 0.66 -7.89 -8.32
N THR A 688 0.83 -9.18 -7.95
CA THR A 688 0.41 -10.39 -8.68
C THR A 688 -1.09 -10.46 -8.98
N ARG A 689 -1.89 -9.56 -8.40
CA ARG A 689 -3.36 -9.53 -8.56
C ARG A 689 -3.86 -8.36 -9.40
N LEU A 690 -2.99 -7.42 -9.76
CA LEU A 690 -3.23 -6.36 -10.75
C LEU A 690 -2.79 -6.75 -12.17
N GLU A 691 -2.14 -7.91 -12.32
CA GLU A 691 -1.78 -8.49 -13.60
C GLU A 691 -2.98 -8.59 -14.59
N PRO A 692 -4.19 -9.04 -14.19
CA PRO A 692 -5.32 -9.05 -15.11
C PRO A 692 -5.74 -7.64 -15.57
N PHE A 693 -5.31 -6.58 -14.86
CA PHE A 693 -5.62 -5.19 -15.17
C PHE A 693 -4.63 -4.58 -16.18
N PHE A 694 -3.32 -4.63 -15.92
CA PHE A 694 -2.30 -4.13 -16.87
C PHE A 694 -2.35 -4.89 -18.20
N PHE A 695 -2.79 -6.15 -18.17
CA PHE A 695 -2.88 -7.04 -19.31
C PHE A 695 -4.33 -7.27 -19.79
N ALA A 696 -5.32 -6.52 -19.26
CA ALA A 696 -6.74 -6.68 -19.57
C ALA A 696 -7.05 -6.51 -21.07
N GLU A 697 -6.31 -5.61 -21.71
CA GLU A 697 -6.37 -5.38 -23.15
C GLU A 697 -4.99 -5.62 -23.76
N GLU A 698 -4.68 -6.86 -24.08
CA GLU A 698 -3.56 -7.19 -24.97
C GLU A 698 -4.06 -7.17 -26.41
N ARG A 699 -3.36 -6.41 -27.28
CA ARG A 699 -3.64 -6.39 -28.73
C ARG A 699 -2.47 -7.02 -29.46
N VAL A 700 -2.77 -7.92 -30.39
CA VAL A 700 -1.76 -8.44 -31.30
C VAL A 700 -1.83 -7.62 -32.58
N GLU A 701 -0.74 -6.94 -32.90
CA GLU A 701 -0.59 -6.11 -34.09
C GLU A 701 0.49 -6.71 -34.99
N ARG A 702 0.35 -6.59 -36.32
CA ARG A 702 1.43 -6.94 -37.26
C ARG A 702 2.29 -5.72 -37.49
N VAL A 703 3.58 -5.84 -37.20
CA VAL A 703 4.56 -4.77 -37.31
C VAL A 703 5.67 -5.17 -38.27
N ARG A 704 6.24 -4.20 -38.96
CA ARG A 704 7.41 -4.42 -39.82
C ARG A 704 8.66 -4.47 -38.93
N CYS A 705 9.46 -5.51 -39.12
CA CYS A 705 10.72 -5.75 -38.44
C CYS A 705 11.89 -5.52 -39.40
N VAL A 706 12.93 -4.84 -38.96
CA VAL A 706 14.17 -4.59 -39.73
C VAL A 706 15.40 -4.92 -38.88
N ARG A 707 16.53 -5.18 -39.54
CA ARG A 707 17.80 -5.38 -38.84
C ARG A 707 18.48 -4.03 -38.61
N LEU A 708 19.01 -3.82 -37.41
CA LEU A 708 19.79 -2.62 -37.11
C LEU A 708 21.00 -2.50 -38.05
N GLY A 709 21.60 -3.62 -38.47
CA GLY A 709 22.70 -3.59 -39.42
C GLY A 709 22.35 -3.06 -40.81
N ASP A 710 21.11 -3.25 -41.27
CA ASP A 710 20.65 -2.67 -42.55
C ASP A 710 20.48 -1.16 -42.44
N VAL A 711 19.98 -0.67 -41.29
CA VAL A 711 19.90 0.76 -40.97
C VAL A 711 21.30 1.39 -40.95
N LEU A 712 22.24 0.78 -40.24
CA LEU A 712 23.62 1.28 -40.13
C LEU A 712 24.39 1.25 -41.46
N SER A 713 24.03 0.34 -42.38
CA SER A 713 24.63 0.26 -43.72
C SER A 713 24.21 1.44 -44.59
N ARG A 714 22.95 1.90 -44.47
CA ARG A 714 22.42 3.05 -45.21
C ARG A 714 23.06 4.38 -44.81
N LEU A 715 23.50 4.50 -43.55
CA LEU A 715 24.20 5.69 -43.04
C LEU A 715 25.70 5.73 -43.41
N GLY A 716 26.20 4.76 -44.17
CA GLY A 716 27.61 4.69 -44.56
C GLY A 716 28.51 4.04 -43.50
N GLU A 717 29.70 3.61 -43.95
CA GLU A 717 30.63 2.79 -43.13
C GLU A 717 31.37 3.58 -42.05
N THR A 718 31.46 4.91 -42.18
CA THR A 718 32.21 5.79 -41.26
C THR A 718 31.40 6.28 -40.07
N THR A 719 30.09 5.99 -40.02
CA THR A 719 29.19 6.50 -38.99
C THR A 719 29.38 5.74 -37.68
N SER A 720 29.86 6.40 -36.63
CA SER A 720 30.00 5.82 -35.30
C SER A 720 28.72 5.99 -34.47
N VAL A 721 28.38 4.93 -33.72
CA VAL A 721 27.25 4.89 -32.79
C VAL A 721 27.76 5.24 -31.40
N ARG A 722 27.48 6.46 -30.95
CA ARG A 722 27.91 6.98 -29.65
C ARG A 722 27.25 6.24 -28.50
N LEU A 723 25.97 5.94 -28.66
CA LEU A 723 25.19 5.17 -27.70
C LEU A 723 24.13 4.35 -28.42
N LEU A 724 24.12 3.05 -28.18
CA LEU A 724 23.04 2.15 -28.52
C LEU A 724 22.28 1.82 -27.22
N LYS A 725 21.06 2.35 -27.08
CA LYS A 725 20.10 2.01 -26.03
C LYS A 725 19.20 0.90 -26.55
N VAL A 726 19.13 -0.21 -25.83
CA VAL A 726 18.27 -1.36 -26.14
C VAL A 726 17.42 -1.68 -24.92
N ASP A 727 16.13 -1.40 -25.04
CA ASP A 727 15.14 -1.70 -24.02
C ASP A 727 13.85 -2.03 -24.79
N VAL A 728 13.70 -3.33 -25.08
CA VAL A 728 12.70 -3.88 -26.02
C VAL A 728 12.00 -5.10 -25.42
N GLU A 729 12.04 -5.23 -24.09
CA GLU A 729 11.28 -6.19 -23.29
C GLU A 729 11.34 -7.64 -23.80
N GLY A 730 12.52 -8.26 -23.75
CA GLY A 730 12.77 -9.66 -24.15
C GLY A 730 13.27 -9.85 -25.58
N ALA A 731 13.22 -8.81 -26.44
CA ALA A 731 13.74 -8.88 -27.80
C ALA A 731 15.22 -8.48 -27.92
N GLU A 732 15.96 -8.33 -26.82
CA GLU A 732 17.30 -7.72 -26.82
C GLU A 732 18.29 -8.55 -27.64
N VAL A 733 18.25 -9.87 -27.49
CA VAL A 733 19.10 -10.80 -28.25
C VAL A 733 18.87 -10.65 -29.75
N ASP A 734 17.60 -10.50 -30.17
CA ASP A 734 17.26 -10.32 -31.58
C ASP A 734 17.80 -9.00 -32.14
N VAL A 735 17.65 -7.91 -31.38
CA VAL A 735 18.16 -6.59 -31.76
C VAL A 735 19.68 -6.63 -31.95
N LEU A 736 20.41 -7.22 -31.01
CA LEU A 736 21.87 -7.32 -31.07
C LEU A 736 22.33 -8.29 -32.17
N ALA A 737 21.63 -9.41 -32.38
CA ALA A 737 21.93 -10.35 -33.46
C ALA A 737 21.71 -9.74 -34.86
N GLY A 738 20.82 -8.75 -34.98
CA GLY A 738 20.59 -7.97 -36.20
C GLY A 738 21.73 -7.02 -36.59
N ILE A 739 22.79 -6.90 -35.77
CA ILE A 739 23.97 -6.07 -36.07
C ILE A 739 25.02 -6.92 -36.79
N LEU A 740 25.49 -6.44 -37.96
CA LEU A 740 26.51 -7.17 -38.72
C LEU A 740 27.83 -7.18 -37.95
N THR A 741 28.56 -8.31 -37.99
CA THR A 741 29.84 -8.48 -37.28
C THR A 741 30.85 -7.37 -37.58
N SER A 742 30.90 -6.90 -38.83
CA SER A 742 31.79 -5.81 -39.26
C SER A 742 31.43 -4.43 -38.67
N GLN A 743 30.23 -4.27 -38.12
CA GLN A 743 29.73 -2.99 -37.62
C GLN A 743 29.93 -2.81 -36.11
N TRP A 744 30.21 -3.88 -35.36
CA TRP A 744 30.43 -3.81 -33.91
C TRP A 744 31.54 -2.83 -33.47
N PRO A 745 32.68 -2.71 -34.18
CA PRO A 745 33.69 -1.70 -33.86
C PRO A 745 33.20 -0.25 -33.94
N ARG A 746 32.04 0.01 -34.58
CA ARG A 746 31.43 1.34 -34.70
C ARG A 746 30.62 1.73 -33.47
N ILE A 747 30.31 0.79 -32.58
CA ILE A 747 29.50 1.03 -31.38
C ILE A 747 30.43 1.40 -30.22
N GLU A 748 30.43 2.68 -29.86
CA GLU A 748 31.28 3.25 -28.80
C GLU A 748 30.72 2.97 -27.40
N GLY A 749 29.40 3.05 -27.24
CA GLY A 749 28.69 2.81 -25.98
C GLY A 749 27.43 1.98 -26.19
N LEU A 750 27.19 1.04 -25.31
CA LEU A 750 26.04 0.14 -25.31
C LEU A 750 25.42 0.11 -23.92
N ALA A 751 24.10 0.34 -23.85
CA ALA A 751 23.28 0.18 -22.65
C ALA A 751 22.07 -0.69 -22.99
N VAL A 752 21.96 -1.86 -22.36
CA VAL A 752 20.92 -2.87 -22.65
C VAL A 752 20.20 -3.22 -21.37
N GLU A 753 18.88 -3.08 -21.39
CA GLU A 753 18.01 -3.62 -20.35
C GLU A 753 17.60 -5.04 -20.71
N VAL A 754 18.05 -6.02 -19.91
CA VAL A 754 17.89 -7.44 -20.19
C VAL A 754 16.87 -8.05 -19.23
N HIS A 755 15.80 -8.60 -19.80
CA HIS A 755 14.59 -9.00 -19.06
C HIS A 755 14.60 -10.46 -18.57
N SER A 756 15.70 -11.20 -18.76
CA SER A 756 15.87 -12.52 -18.14
C SER A 756 17.33 -12.92 -17.95
N SER A 757 17.59 -13.73 -16.91
CA SER A 757 18.90 -14.35 -16.68
C SER A 757 19.37 -15.26 -17.84
N ALA A 758 18.44 -15.82 -18.62
CA ALA A 758 18.77 -16.62 -19.81
C ALA A 758 19.19 -15.73 -20.99
N ALA A 759 18.46 -14.63 -21.24
CA ALA A 759 18.85 -13.63 -22.22
C ALA A 759 20.20 -13.01 -21.86
N LEU A 760 20.44 -12.71 -20.57
CA LEU A 760 21.70 -12.14 -20.11
C LEU A 760 22.93 -12.97 -20.50
N ARG A 761 22.87 -14.29 -20.29
CA ARG A 761 23.97 -15.19 -20.69
C ARG A 761 24.22 -15.14 -22.20
N THR A 762 23.15 -15.07 -22.99
CA THR A 762 23.23 -15.01 -24.45
C THR A 762 23.79 -13.68 -24.93
N VAL A 763 23.34 -12.57 -24.35
CA VAL A 763 23.85 -11.22 -24.63
C VAL A 763 25.34 -11.13 -24.27
N ILE A 764 25.75 -11.60 -23.09
CA ILE A 764 27.17 -11.60 -22.67
C ILE A 764 28.02 -12.44 -23.64
N ALA A 765 27.57 -13.65 -24.02
CA ALA A 765 28.29 -14.50 -24.97
C ALA A 765 28.44 -13.82 -26.34
N LEU A 766 27.38 -13.20 -26.84
CA LEU A 766 27.39 -12.45 -28.09
C LEU A 766 28.37 -11.27 -28.02
N LEU A 767 28.36 -10.50 -26.94
CA LEU A 767 29.29 -9.38 -26.75
C LEU A 767 30.75 -9.85 -26.66
N HIS A 768 31.02 -10.99 -26.02
CA HIS A 768 32.37 -11.57 -25.99
C HIS A 768 32.87 -12.01 -27.37
N GLU A 769 31.99 -12.52 -28.23
CA GLU A 769 32.31 -12.88 -29.62
C GLU A 769 32.54 -11.64 -30.49
N ARG A 770 31.72 -10.59 -30.28
CA ARG A 770 31.62 -9.44 -31.18
C ARG A 770 32.53 -8.27 -30.81
N LEU A 771 32.88 -8.10 -29.53
CA LEU A 771 33.79 -7.06 -29.07
C LEU A 771 35.23 -7.60 -29.01
N PRO A 772 36.23 -6.86 -29.53
CA PRO A 772 37.61 -7.31 -29.50
C PRO A 772 38.12 -7.47 -28.06
N GLN A 773 38.55 -8.69 -27.70
CA GLN A 773 39.28 -8.96 -26.46
C GLN A 773 40.70 -8.38 -26.61
N GLY A 774 41.03 -7.35 -25.82
CA GLY A 774 42.41 -6.85 -25.76
C GLY A 774 43.37 -7.93 -25.23
N PRO A 775 44.66 -7.92 -25.63
CA PRO A 775 45.63 -8.87 -25.11
C PRO A 775 45.81 -8.66 -23.59
N HIS A 776 46.03 -9.77 -22.88
CA HIS A 776 46.27 -9.84 -21.43
C HIS A 776 47.03 -8.62 -20.87
N ALA A 777 46.47 -8.03 -19.81
CA ALA A 777 47.10 -7.00 -19.00
C ALA A 777 48.48 -7.47 -18.51
N SER A 778 49.54 -7.04 -19.21
CA SER A 778 50.89 -7.00 -18.66
C SER A 778 51.10 -5.63 -18.01
N SER A 779 51.68 -5.65 -16.82
CA SER A 779 51.87 -4.49 -15.94
C SER A 779 52.86 -3.48 -16.53
N SER A 780 52.41 -2.57 -17.38
CA SER A 780 53.06 -1.28 -17.62
C SER A 780 52.11 -0.36 -18.38
N GLY A 781 51.84 0.82 -17.82
CA GLY A 781 50.75 1.69 -18.20
C GLY A 781 50.84 2.33 -19.59
N VAL A 782 49.69 2.92 -19.92
CA VAL A 782 49.34 3.81 -21.05
C VAL A 782 48.69 3.12 -22.27
N GLY A 783 47.35 3.23 -22.32
CA GLY A 783 46.58 3.44 -23.55
C GLY A 783 46.18 2.22 -24.38
N GLY A 784 45.11 1.52 -23.98
CA GLY A 784 44.44 0.50 -24.79
C GLY A 784 43.39 -0.26 -23.98
N GLY A 785 42.24 0.37 -23.72
CA GLY A 785 41.19 -0.20 -22.87
C GLY A 785 40.44 -1.35 -23.55
N ALA A 786 40.49 -2.54 -22.97
CA ALA A 786 39.56 -3.62 -23.30
C ALA A 786 38.12 -3.18 -22.99
N ALA A 787 37.15 -3.56 -23.82
CA ALA A 787 35.73 -3.28 -23.57
C ALA A 787 35.27 -4.05 -22.31
N ARG A 788 35.16 -3.36 -21.17
CA ARG A 788 34.64 -3.94 -19.92
C ARG A 788 33.12 -4.06 -20.05
N VAL A 789 32.61 -5.30 -20.02
CA VAL A 789 31.17 -5.57 -19.87
C VAL A 789 30.83 -5.51 -18.39
N LEU A 790 29.79 -4.77 -18.03
CA LEU A 790 29.26 -4.66 -16.67
C LEU A 790 27.78 -5.01 -16.69
N ALA A 791 27.34 -5.89 -15.79
CA ALA A 791 25.93 -6.22 -15.60
C ALA A 791 25.53 -5.91 -14.16
N GLU A 792 24.47 -5.13 -13.99
CA GLU A 792 23.94 -4.70 -12.69
C GLU A 792 22.51 -5.19 -12.53
N PRO A 793 22.18 -5.90 -11.43
CA PRO A 793 20.81 -6.31 -11.18
C PRO A 793 19.94 -5.09 -10.82
N GLN A 794 18.72 -5.06 -11.33
CA GLN A 794 17.73 -4.05 -10.92
C GLN A 794 17.21 -4.38 -9.53
N LYS A 795 17.23 -3.39 -8.61
CA LYS A 795 16.89 -3.59 -7.19
C LYS A 795 15.45 -4.07 -6.97
N ASP A 796 14.55 -3.69 -7.87
CA ASP A 796 13.11 -3.86 -7.71
C ASP A 796 12.56 -5.05 -8.54
N LEU A 797 13.41 -5.71 -9.34
CA LEU A 797 13.01 -6.73 -10.31
C LEU A 797 14.00 -7.92 -10.29
N PRO A 798 13.70 -9.02 -9.57
CA PRO A 798 14.52 -10.22 -9.63
C PRO A 798 14.53 -10.75 -11.07
N ASP A 799 15.73 -11.06 -11.59
CA ASP A 799 16.03 -11.48 -12.97
C ASP A 799 16.11 -10.39 -14.06
N HIS A 800 15.96 -9.10 -13.73
CA HIS A 800 16.21 -7.99 -14.66
C HIS A 800 17.59 -7.36 -14.45
N TRP A 801 18.26 -7.01 -15.54
CA TRP A 801 19.65 -6.55 -15.52
C TRP A 801 19.85 -5.35 -16.43
N MET A 802 20.61 -4.36 -15.96
CA MET A 802 21.21 -3.35 -16.83
C MET A 802 22.63 -3.75 -17.19
N LEU A 803 22.85 -3.95 -18.49
CA LEU A 803 24.14 -4.29 -19.06
C LEU A 803 24.74 -3.08 -19.78
N TYR A 804 26.02 -2.84 -19.53
CA TYR A 804 26.81 -1.78 -20.15
C TYR A 804 28.05 -2.36 -20.82
N ALA A 805 28.38 -1.86 -22.00
CA ALA A 805 29.66 -2.13 -22.66
C ALA A 805 30.20 -0.86 -23.36
N GLY A 806 31.52 -0.76 -23.45
CA GLY A 806 32.18 0.39 -24.06
C GLY A 806 32.18 1.65 -23.17
N SER A 807 32.31 2.82 -23.79
CA SER A 807 32.44 4.11 -23.10
C SER A 807 31.08 4.77 -22.85
N VAL A 808 30.33 4.27 -21.86
CA VAL A 808 29.11 4.92 -21.34
C VAL A 808 29.51 5.86 -20.18
N PRO A 809 29.39 7.20 -20.31
CA PRO A 809 29.73 8.13 -19.24
C PRO A 809 28.82 7.90 -18.02
N ARG A 810 29.37 7.80 -16.82
CA ARG A 810 28.58 7.61 -15.57
C ARG A 810 28.71 8.80 -14.64
N ARG A 811 27.62 9.18 -13.98
CA ARG A 811 27.66 10.07 -12.82
C ARG A 811 28.36 9.36 -11.66
N SER A 812 29.33 10.02 -11.02
CA SER A 812 29.94 9.52 -9.80
C SER A 812 28.89 9.48 -8.69
N SER A 813 28.47 8.30 -8.26
CA SER A 813 27.73 8.17 -6.99
C SER A 813 28.66 8.65 -5.87
N THR A 814 28.21 9.66 -5.12
CA THR A 814 28.93 10.20 -3.98
C THR A 814 29.32 9.10 -2.98
N GLY A 815 30.61 8.91 -2.74
CA GLY A 815 31.11 8.37 -1.47
C GLY A 815 31.47 6.90 -1.36
N SER A 816 31.94 6.22 -2.41
CA SER A 816 32.84 5.06 -2.25
C SER A 816 33.71 4.89 -3.49
N SER A 817 34.92 4.35 -3.35
CA SER A 817 35.85 4.13 -4.47
C SER A 817 35.20 3.18 -5.49
N ALA A 818 34.86 3.72 -6.66
CA ALA A 818 34.20 3.01 -7.75
C ALA A 818 34.97 1.79 -8.30
N ALA A 819 36.24 1.62 -7.92
CA ALA A 819 37.07 0.49 -8.32
C ALA A 819 36.79 -0.78 -7.48
N ASP A 820 36.51 -0.64 -6.18
CA ASP A 820 36.45 -1.79 -5.26
C ASP A 820 35.07 -2.47 -5.29
N VAL A 821 33.99 -1.71 -5.45
CA VAL A 821 32.60 -2.23 -5.52
C VAL A 821 32.31 -2.89 -6.88
N ALA A 822 32.97 -2.44 -7.94
CA ALA A 822 32.82 -2.99 -9.30
C ALA A 822 33.58 -4.31 -9.49
N ASP A 823 34.66 -4.54 -8.74
CA ASP A 823 35.43 -5.79 -8.80
C ASP A 823 34.77 -6.90 -7.95
N GLU A 824 34.24 -6.59 -6.77
CA GLU A 824 33.53 -7.58 -5.93
C GLU A 824 32.22 -8.09 -6.57
N ARG A 825 31.47 -7.22 -7.27
CA ARG A 825 30.21 -7.60 -7.95
C ARG A 825 30.43 -8.37 -9.25
N ASN A 826 31.51 -8.09 -9.98
CA ASN A 826 31.91 -8.88 -11.14
C ASN A 826 32.40 -10.28 -10.73
N GLU A 827 33.12 -10.39 -9.62
CA GLU A 827 33.47 -11.69 -9.04
C GLU A 827 32.23 -12.47 -8.59
N TRP A 828 31.22 -11.82 -8.02
CA TRP A 828 29.97 -12.49 -7.66
C TRP A 828 29.21 -13.02 -8.89
N ALA A 829 29.06 -12.23 -9.96
CA ALA A 829 28.43 -12.68 -11.21
C ALA A 829 29.20 -13.84 -11.87
N GLN A 830 30.54 -13.79 -11.84
CA GLN A 830 31.39 -14.89 -12.33
C GLN A 830 31.33 -16.15 -11.44
N ARG A 831 31.18 -16.00 -10.12
CA ARG A 831 31.02 -17.12 -9.17
C ARG A 831 29.63 -17.77 -9.29
N SER A 832 28.57 -16.97 -9.41
CA SER A 832 27.20 -17.46 -9.67
C SER A 832 27.10 -18.18 -11.01
N MET A 833 27.82 -17.74 -12.05
CA MET A 833 27.91 -18.46 -13.32
C MET A 833 28.64 -19.80 -13.24
N ARG A 834 29.63 -19.95 -12.34
CA ARG A 834 30.29 -21.24 -12.11
C ARG A 834 29.42 -22.20 -11.30
N ALA A 835 28.64 -21.69 -10.34
CA ALA A 835 27.76 -22.50 -9.49
C ALA A 835 26.50 -23.03 -10.21
N SER A 836 26.11 -22.49 -11.37
CA SER A 836 25.03 -23.02 -12.21
C SER A 836 25.50 -23.84 -13.41
N ALA A 837 26.81 -23.97 -13.61
CA ALA A 837 27.42 -24.82 -14.64
C ALA A 837 27.88 -26.19 -14.09
N GLU A 838 27.93 -26.34 -12.76
CA GLU A 838 27.91 -27.63 -12.04
C GLU A 838 26.47 -28.04 -11.76
#